data_AF-A0A1S2XGF3-F1
#
_entry.id   AF-A0A1S2XGF3-F1
#
_cell.length_a   1.000
_cell.length_b   1.000
_cell.length_c   1.000
_cell.angle_alpha   90.00
_cell.angle_beta   90.00
_cell.angle_gamma   90.00
#
_symmetry.space_group_name_H-M   'P 1'
#
loop_
_entity.id
_entity.type
_entity.pdbx_description
1 polymer ?
#
loop_
_entity_poly.entity_id
_entity_poly.type
_entity_poly.pdbx_seq_one_letter_code
_entity_poly.pdbx_strand_id
1 'polypeptide(L)'
;MVGFQSEHMPGNKYNGNYGSSPGRVERLVRVRELRKSSKASSLSIESPDSVLLSNNNNDKHVVSESFEHDLRLKENNDSVASYERFLEGVPAAAKALTDGYEREDGKPARQRLLVVANRLPVSAVRKGEDSWSLEISAGGLVSALLGVKEFEARWIGWAGVNVVDEVGQKSLTEALAEKRCIPVFLTEKIVHQYYNGYCNNILWPLFHYLGLPQEDRLATTRGFQSQFDSYQEANQMFADVVNKIYEEGDIVWCHDYHLMFLPQCLKKFNKKMKVGWFLHTPFPSSEIHRTLPSRSELLRAVLAADLVGFHTYDYARHFVSACTRILGLEATPEGVETPPEGAENQGKLTRVAAFPIGIDSDRFIRALDLPKVQGHIKDLQDRFKGRKVMLGVDRLDMIKGIPQKLLAFEKFLEENDGWRDKVVLLQIAVPTRTDVPEYQKLTSQVHEIVGRINGRFGSLTAVPIHHLDRTLDFQALCALYAVTDVALVTSLRDGMNLVSYEFVACQEKKKGVLILSEFAGAAQSLGAGALLVNPWNITEVAKAISKALNMKSPEREKRHRHNFHHVTTHTAQEWAETFVSELNDTVVEAQLRTKQTPPRLKTNIAIQQYLKSTNRLLILGFNGTLTEPVERRGDQYKEMELTVHPELKQSFTQLCSDPKTTVVVLSGSGRTLLDENFREYNTWLAAENGMFLNPSNGEWMTTMPEQLNMEWVDSVKHVFEYFTERTPQSHFEEREASLVWNYRHADVEFGKLQARDMLQHLCTGPISNASVEVVQGSRSVEVRAAGVTKGAAIDRILGEIVHSKSMTTPIDYVLCIGHFLAKQDEDIYDFFEPEPSCFGASLQRSKLTDAAKFPSEKVSSLKIPAIKNGLKSTNQNKGQRPLSNSEKKTTNHFNHAPRKPAPEKISWNVLDLKKKNYFSCAVGRTQTNAGYTLRSSDEVVDFLKELAYASSLNN
;
A
#
# COMPACT_ATOMS: atom_id res chain seq x y z
N MET A 1 45.34 4.77 -5.51
CA MET A 1 46.08 3.50 -5.32
C MET A 1 46.06 3.19 -3.83
N VAL A 2 46.09 1.90 -3.45
CA VAL A 2 45.67 1.30 -2.15
C VAL A 2 44.20 0.89 -2.18
N GLY A 3 43.97 -0.41 -2.09
CA GLY A 3 42.64 -1.03 -2.00
C GLY A 3 42.46 -1.74 -0.67
N PHE A 4 41.22 -1.98 -0.29
CA PHE A 4 40.88 -2.72 0.94
C PHE A 4 40.51 -4.17 0.64
N GLN A 5 41.16 -5.08 1.36
CA GLN A 5 40.87 -6.51 1.34
C GLN A 5 39.65 -6.82 2.21
N SER A 6 38.86 -7.80 1.79
CA SER A 6 37.75 -8.36 2.55
C SER A 6 38.24 -9.51 3.44
N GLU A 7 38.04 -9.42 4.75
CA GLU A 7 38.17 -10.56 5.67
C GLU A 7 36.80 -11.13 6.07
N HIS A 8 36.79 -12.41 6.45
CA HIS A 8 35.60 -13.22 6.71
C HIS A 8 35.56 -13.71 8.17
N MET A 9 34.35 -14.06 8.63
CA MET A 9 33.98 -14.79 9.87
C MET A 9 33.73 -13.97 11.15
N PRO A 10 32.99 -14.51 12.15
CA PRO A 10 32.14 -15.72 12.15
C PRO A 10 30.66 -15.43 12.48
N GLY A 11 29.75 -16.33 12.07
CA GLY A 11 28.36 -16.29 12.52
C GLY A 11 28.20 -16.83 13.95
N ASN A 12 27.38 -16.18 14.78
CA ASN A 12 27.04 -16.67 16.11
C ASN A 12 25.52 -16.81 16.30
N LYS A 13 25.09 -17.90 16.93
CA LYS A 13 23.67 -18.21 17.16
C LYS A 13 23.26 -17.70 18.54
N TYR A 14 22.24 -16.85 18.62
CA TYR A 14 21.48 -16.67 19.86
C TYR A 14 19.98 -16.80 19.59
N ASN A 15 19.35 -17.64 20.40
CA ASN A 15 17.92 -17.94 20.35
C ASN A 15 17.27 -17.20 21.53
N GLY A 16 16.39 -16.24 21.27
CA GLY A 16 15.81 -15.37 22.30
C GLY A 16 14.40 -14.95 21.96
N ASN A 17 13.42 -15.66 22.53
CA ASN A 17 12.00 -15.32 22.40
C ASN A 17 11.67 -14.07 23.22
N TYR A 18 11.33 -12.96 22.54
CA TYR A 18 10.47 -11.91 23.07
C TYR A 18 9.42 -11.57 22.01
N GLY A 19 8.15 -11.48 22.43
CA GLY A 19 7.02 -11.33 21.51
C GLY A 19 6.94 -9.92 20.92
N SER A 20 7.32 -9.77 19.65
CA SER A 20 6.99 -8.57 18.87
C SER A 20 5.57 -8.64 18.31
N SER A 21 4.95 -7.47 18.12
CA SER A 21 3.70 -7.38 17.36
C SER A 21 3.95 -7.66 15.87
N PRO A 22 3.06 -8.39 15.17
CA PRO A 22 3.36 -8.92 13.84
C PRO A 22 3.48 -7.80 12.80
N GLY A 23 4.58 -7.85 12.04
CA GLY A 23 4.89 -6.88 11.00
C GLY A 23 3.92 -6.92 9.82
N ARG A 24 3.91 -5.88 8.97
CA ARG A 24 3.01 -5.73 7.81
C ARG A 24 2.98 -6.98 6.90
N VAL A 25 4.14 -7.60 6.68
CA VAL A 25 4.28 -8.82 5.85
C VAL A 25 3.61 -10.02 6.50
N GLU A 26 3.87 -10.30 7.78
CA GLU A 26 3.19 -11.39 8.51
C GLU A 26 1.67 -11.16 8.58
N ARG A 27 1.23 -9.91 8.78
CA ARG A 27 -0.20 -9.56 8.78
C ARG A 27 -0.85 -9.87 7.43
N LEU A 28 -0.21 -9.51 6.32
CA LEU A 28 -0.69 -9.81 4.96
C LEU A 28 -0.65 -11.31 4.64
N VAL A 29 0.41 -12.02 5.04
CA VAL A 29 0.51 -13.48 4.88
C VAL A 29 -0.59 -14.18 5.68
N ARG A 30 -0.80 -13.80 6.94
CA ARG A 30 -1.83 -14.38 7.81
C ARG A 30 -3.24 -14.10 7.30
N VAL A 31 -3.52 -12.90 6.77
CA VAL A 31 -4.80 -12.60 6.11
C VAL A 31 -4.97 -13.42 4.82
N ARG A 32 -3.91 -13.62 4.03
CA ARG A 32 -3.94 -14.46 2.82
C ARG A 32 -4.12 -15.96 3.15
N GLU A 33 -3.56 -16.43 4.26
CA GLU A 33 -3.79 -17.78 4.79
C GLU A 33 -5.21 -17.96 5.32
N LEU A 34 -5.74 -16.98 6.06
CA LEU A 34 -7.14 -16.98 6.54
C LEU A 34 -8.15 -16.97 5.37
N ARG A 35 -7.85 -16.25 4.28
CA ARG A 35 -8.63 -16.28 3.03
C ARG A 35 -8.52 -17.63 2.28
N LYS A 36 -7.41 -18.36 2.43
CA LYS A 36 -7.26 -19.73 1.89
C LYS A 36 -8.00 -20.76 2.74
N SER A 37 -7.93 -20.67 4.06
CA SER A 37 -8.66 -21.58 4.95
C SER A 37 -10.17 -21.41 4.85
N SER A 38 -10.68 -20.17 4.69
CA SER A 38 -12.12 -19.94 4.50
C SER A 38 -12.65 -20.50 3.18
N LYS A 39 -11.91 -20.35 2.06
CA LYS A 39 -12.23 -21.01 0.77
C LYS A 39 -12.17 -22.55 0.86
N ALA A 40 -11.29 -23.11 1.71
CA ALA A 40 -11.25 -24.56 1.94
C ALA A 40 -12.46 -25.05 2.77
N SER A 41 -12.87 -24.32 3.81
CA SER A 41 -14.04 -24.69 4.63
C SER A 41 -15.39 -24.59 3.90
N SER A 42 -15.48 -23.79 2.83
CA SER A 42 -16.71 -23.72 2.00
C SER A 42 -16.88 -24.90 1.04
N LEU A 43 -15.90 -25.81 0.94
CA LEU A 43 -15.91 -26.98 0.07
C LEU A 43 -16.07 -28.31 0.83
N SER A 44 -16.34 -28.26 2.14
CA SER A 44 -16.38 -29.45 3.01
C SER A 44 -17.70 -29.57 3.80
N ILE A 45 -18.84 -29.43 3.11
CA ILE A 45 -20.17 -29.77 3.64
C ILE A 45 -20.91 -30.64 2.61
N GLU A 46 -20.43 -31.87 2.44
CA GLU A 46 -21.25 -33.01 2.03
C GLU A 46 -20.91 -34.17 2.97
N SER A 47 -21.92 -34.76 3.60
CA SER A 47 -21.78 -35.85 4.57
C SER A 47 -21.67 -37.22 3.86
N PRO A 48 -20.75 -38.10 4.29
CA PRO A 48 -20.60 -39.42 3.68
C PRO A 48 -21.49 -40.47 4.37
N ASP A 49 -22.17 -41.32 3.59
CA ASP A 49 -22.66 -42.60 4.10
C ASP A 49 -22.84 -43.66 3.00
N SER A 50 -22.30 -44.86 3.22
CA SER A 50 -22.47 -46.10 2.41
C SER A 50 -21.90 -46.08 0.96
N VAL A 51 -21.41 -47.16 0.33
CA VAL A 51 -21.38 -48.62 0.58
C VAL A 51 -20.02 -49.21 0.15
N LEU A 52 -19.58 -50.31 0.77
CA LEU A 52 -18.48 -51.18 0.32
C LEU A 52 -19.01 -52.41 -0.45
N LEU A 53 -18.22 -52.91 -1.42
CA LEU A 53 -18.24 -54.25 -2.05
C LEU A 53 -19.09 -54.53 -3.32
N SER A 54 -18.34 -54.68 -4.43
CA SER A 54 -18.27 -55.86 -5.32
C SER A 54 -19.37 -56.25 -6.32
N ASN A 55 -18.87 -56.49 -7.54
CA ASN A 55 -19.21 -57.56 -8.51
C ASN A 55 -20.38 -57.45 -9.52
N ASN A 56 -19.95 -57.61 -10.77
CA ASN A 56 -20.54 -58.38 -11.88
C ASN A 56 -21.67 -57.82 -12.77
N ASN A 57 -21.29 -57.77 -14.06
CA ASN A 57 -22.00 -58.28 -15.23
C ASN A 57 -23.11 -57.46 -15.92
N ASN A 58 -22.75 -57.10 -17.16
CA ASN A 58 -23.48 -57.33 -18.40
C ASN A 58 -24.63 -56.42 -18.88
N ASP A 59 -24.48 -56.13 -20.18
CA ASP A 59 -25.50 -56.03 -21.22
C ASP A 59 -26.43 -54.80 -21.28
N LYS A 60 -26.07 -53.94 -22.25
CA LYS A 60 -26.87 -53.56 -23.44
C LYS A 60 -28.15 -52.72 -23.29
N HIS A 61 -28.21 -51.73 -24.20
CA HIS A 61 -29.41 -51.23 -24.90
C HIS A 61 -30.45 -50.47 -24.03
N VAL A 62 -31.19 -49.46 -24.51
CA VAL A 62 -31.07 -48.55 -25.69
C VAL A 62 -32.09 -47.40 -25.48
N VAL A 63 -31.94 -46.24 -26.16
CA VAL A 63 -33.04 -45.26 -26.51
C VAL A 63 -33.87 -44.72 -25.31
N SER A 64 -33.62 -43.49 -24.80
CA SER A 64 -33.86 -42.13 -25.35
C SER A 64 -35.19 -41.53 -24.90
N GLU A 65 -35.21 -40.19 -24.77
CA GLU A 65 -36.42 -39.34 -24.83
C GLU A 65 -37.45 -39.50 -23.68
N SER A 66 -38.31 -38.54 -23.35
CA SER A 66 -38.32 -37.06 -23.48
C SER A 66 -39.54 -36.50 -22.71
N PHE A 67 -39.66 -35.17 -22.57
CA PHE A 67 -40.80 -34.40 -21.99
C PHE A 67 -41.07 -34.62 -20.47
N GLU A 68 -41.05 -33.61 -19.60
CA GLU A 68 -41.77 -32.31 -19.51
C GLU A 68 -43.11 -32.39 -18.77
N HIS A 69 -43.31 -31.44 -17.84
CA HIS A 69 -44.58 -30.98 -17.26
C HIS A 69 -45.40 -32.06 -16.45
N ASP A 70 -46.22 -31.73 -15.46
CA ASP A 70 -46.68 -30.42 -14.99
C ASP A 70 -47.12 -30.36 -13.50
N LEU A 71 -47.29 -29.13 -13.01
CA LEU A 71 -48.27 -28.64 -12.01
C LEU A 71 -48.58 -29.41 -10.70
N ARG A 72 -48.33 -28.67 -9.58
CA ARG A 72 -49.24 -28.39 -8.43
C ARG A 72 -49.99 -29.54 -7.74
N LEU A 73 -49.91 -29.52 -6.41
CA LEU A 73 -51.09 -29.25 -5.55
C LEU A 73 -50.65 -28.71 -4.19
N LYS A 74 -51.40 -27.72 -3.66
CA LYS A 74 -51.38 -27.33 -2.24
C LYS A 74 -52.36 -28.24 -1.51
N GLU A 75 -52.04 -28.62 -0.27
CA GLU A 75 -53.04 -28.59 0.80
C GLU A 75 -52.40 -28.44 2.17
N ASN A 76 -53.11 -27.74 3.06
CA ASN A 76 -52.65 -27.44 4.42
C ASN A 76 -52.98 -28.61 5.35
N ASN A 77 -52.22 -28.75 6.45
CA ASN A 77 -52.88 -28.93 7.74
C ASN A 77 -52.00 -28.43 8.90
N ASP A 78 -52.58 -27.57 9.74
CA ASP A 78 -51.98 -27.08 10.97
C ASP A 78 -51.96 -28.18 12.04
N SER A 79 -50.95 -28.18 12.93
CA SER A 79 -51.21 -28.32 14.37
C SER A 79 -50.02 -27.94 15.27
N VAL A 80 -50.38 -27.37 16.43
CA VAL A 80 -49.60 -27.18 17.68
C VAL A 80 -48.55 -26.05 17.71
N ALA A 81 -48.97 -24.96 18.37
CA ALA A 81 -48.23 -23.75 18.71
C ALA A 81 -47.45 -23.85 20.06
N SER A 82 -46.80 -22.73 20.42
CA SER A 82 -46.24 -22.37 21.74
C SER A 82 -44.88 -23.02 22.07
N TYR A 83 -43.81 -22.27 22.35
CA TYR A 83 -43.75 -20.99 23.08
C TYR A 83 -42.91 -19.91 22.38
N GLU A 84 -43.37 -18.66 22.43
CA GLU A 84 -42.59 -17.46 22.09
C GLU A 84 -42.93 -16.30 23.05
N ARG A 85 -41.91 -15.46 23.37
CA ARG A 85 -41.93 -14.03 23.78
C ARG A 85 -41.59 -13.59 25.21
N PHE A 86 -41.18 -12.30 25.24
CA PHE A 86 -40.63 -11.42 26.29
C PHE A 86 -39.12 -11.62 26.54
N LEU A 87 -38.20 -10.65 26.33
CA LEU A 87 -38.23 -9.24 25.83
C LEU A 87 -36.93 -9.01 25.00
N GLU A 88 -36.93 -8.47 23.78
CA GLU A 88 -36.95 -7.04 23.37
C GLU A 88 -35.99 -6.07 24.08
N GLY A 89 -35.10 -5.40 23.31
CA GLY A 89 -34.41 -4.18 23.78
C GLY A 89 -32.94 -3.90 23.35
N VAL A 90 -32.59 -3.84 22.05
CA VAL A 90 -31.28 -3.32 21.56
C VAL A 90 -31.49 -2.54 20.23
N PRO A 91 -30.86 -1.36 20.00
CA PRO A 91 -31.29 -0.42 18.96
C PRO A 91 -30.84 -0.75 17.52
N ALA A 92 -31.69 -0.42 16.56
CA ALA A 92 -31.63 -0.77 15.13
C ALA A 92 -30.55 -0.05 14.28
N ALA A 93 -29.46 0.43 14.87
CA ALA A 93 -28.45 1.25 14.17
C ALA A 93 -27.38 0.44 13.41
N ALA A 94 -27.18 -0.86 13.73
CA ALA A 94 -26.08 -1.68 13.20
C ALA A 94 -26.47 -2.62 12.05
N LYS A 95 -27.75 -2.68 11.66
CA LYS A 95 -28.24 -3.52 10.53
C LYS A 95 -28.68 -2.71 9.29
N ALA A 96 -28.91 -1.41 9.42
CA ALA A 96 -29.49 -0.56 8.37
C ALA A 96 -28.51 -0.08 7.28
N LEU A 97 -27.30 -0.65 7.19
CA LEU A 97 -26.32 -0.36 6.14
C LEU A 97 -25.99 -1.57 5.25
N THR A 98 -26.72 -2.67 5.43
CA THR A 98 -26.67 -3.88 4.59
C THR A 98 -27.95 -4.13 3.79
N ASP A 99 -28.93 -3.23 3.86
CA ASP A 99 -30.12 -3.27 3.00
C ASP A 99 -29.79 -2.73 1.60
N GLY A 100 -29.11 -3.57 0.82
CA GLY A 100 -29.15 -3.46 -0.64
C GLY A 100 -30.53 -3.89 -1.14
N TYR A 101 -31.01 -3.25 -2.22
CA TYR A 101 -32.27 -3.61 -2.89
C TYR A 101 -32.37 -5.12 -3.15
N GLU A 102 -33.24 -5.81 -2.41
CA GLU A 102 -33.70 -7.14 -2.80
C GLU A 102 -34.58 -7.01 -4.05
N ARG A 103 -34.14 -7.61 -5.16
CA ARG A 103 -35.03 -8.00 -6.25
C ARG A 103 -35.64 -9.36 -5.89
N GLU A 104 -36.82 -9.64 -6.43
CA GLU A 104 -37.66 -10.82 -6.12
C GLU A 104 -37.01 -12.21 -6.39
N ASP A 105 -35.75 -12.27 -6.83
CA ASP A 105 -35.00 -13.47 -7.23
C ASP A 105 -33.91 -13.93 -6.23
N GLY A 106 -33.99 -13.54 -4.96
CA GLY A 106 -33.27 -14.20 -3.84
C GLY A 106 -31.73 -14.30 -3.92
N LYS A 107 -31.08 -13.52 -4.80
CA LYS A 107 -29.63 -13.48 -4.99
C LYS A 107 -29.11 -12.10 -4.59
N PRO A 108 -27.98 -12.01 -3.85
CA PRO A 108 -27.40 -10.71 -3.52
C PRO A 108 -27.07 -9.94 -4.79
N ALA A 109 -27.49 -8.68 -4.85
CA ALA A 109 -27.25 -7.82 -6.00
C ALA A 109 -25.74 -7.68 -6.23
N ARG A 110 -25.25 -8.18 -7.38
CA ARG A 110 -23.84 -8.11 -7.74
C ARG A 110 -23.44 -6.65 -7.93
N GLN A 111 -22.34 -6.24 -7.30
CA GLN A 111 -21.82 -4.90 -7.49
C GLN A 111 -21.44 -4.71 -8.98
N ARG A 112 -21.86 -3.58 -9.55
CA ARG A 112 -21.57 -3.20 -10.93
C ARG A 112 -20.16 -2.63 -11.05
N LEU A 113 -19.45 -3.04 -12.10
CA LEU A 113 -18.08 -2.63 -12.40
C LEU A 113 -18.03 -2.03 -13.81
N LEU A 114 -17.82 -0.72 -13.89
CA LEU A 114 -17.66 0.02 -15.14
C LEU A 114 -16.16 0.04 -15.50
N VAL A 115 -15.77 -0.85 -16.41
CA VAL A 115 -14.42 -0.94 -16.97
C VAL A 115 -14.29 0.09 -18.07
N VAL A 116 -13.40 1.06 -17.93
CA VAL A 116 -13.17 2.11 -18.94
C VAL A 116 -11.76 1.98 -19.51
N ALA A 117 -11.68 1.64 -20.79
CA ALA A 117 -10.43 1.42 -21.51
C ALA A 117 -10.52 2.04 -22.91
N ASN A 118 -9.39 2.48 -23.46
CA ASN A 118 -9.38 3.16 -24.77
C ASN A 118 -10.02 2.32 -25.89
N ARG A 119 -9.79 1.00 -25.93
CA ARG A 119 -10.44 0.10 -26.90
C ARG A 119 -11.38 -0.89 -26.22
N LEU A 120 -12.52 -1.13 -26.87
CA LEU A 120 -13.43 -2.22 -26.53
C LEU A 120 -12.80 -3.61 -26.77
N PRO A 121 -13.34 -4.66 -26.13
CA PRO A 121 -12.84 -6.03 -26.28
C PRO A 121 -13.29 -6.70 -27.59
N VAL A 122 -13.74 -5.93 -28.58
CA VAL A 122 -14.32 -6.43 -29.83
C VAL A 122 -13.77 -5.68 -31.05
N SER A 123 -13.60 -6.41 -32.14
CA SER A 123 -13.36 -5.87 -33.47
C SER A 123 -14.71 -5.76 -34.18
N ALA A 124 -15.13 -4.53 -34.50
CA ALA A 124 -16.33 -4.28 -35.27
C ALA A 124 -16.00 -4.14 -36.77
N VAL A 125 -16.70 -4.90 -37.61
CA VAL A 125 -16.62 -4.78 -39.08
C VAL A 125 -18.03 -4.54 -39.61
N ARG A 126 -18.21 -3.45 -40.37
CA ARG A 126 -19.48 -3.08 -40.99
C ARG A 126 -19.74 -4.01 -42.19
N LYS A 127 -20.91 -4.65 -42.24
CA LYS A 127 -21.33 -5.57 -43.31
C LYS A 127 -22.41 -5.00 -44.24
N GLY A 128 -23.04 -3.90 -43.85
CA GLY A 128 -24.02 -3.14 -44.63
C GLY A 128 -24.33 -1.82 -43.92
N GLU A 129 -25.39 -1.11 -44.33
CA GLU A 129 -25.78 0.14 -43.66
C GLU A 129 -26.08 -0.09 -42.17
N ASP A 130 -26.98 -1.03 -41.85
CA ASP A 130 -27.43 -1.26 -40.46
C ASP A 130 -26.90 -2.56 -39.83
N SER A 131 -25.85 -3.17 -40.40
CA SER A 131 -25.34 -4.48 -39.93
C SER A 131 -23.85 -4.50 -39.61
N TRP A 132 -23.54 -5.07 -38.45
CA TRP A 132 -22.19 -5.17 -37.89
C TRP A 132 -21.87 -6.63 -37.53
N SER A 133 -20.68 -7.10 -37.89
CA SER A 133 -20.10 -8.30 -37.27
C SER A 133 -19.13 -7.89 -36.18
N LEU A 134 -19.33 -8.45 -34.98
CA LEU A 134 -18.50 -8.23 -33.81
C LEU A 134 -17.72 -9.51 -33.49
N GLU A 135 -16.39 -9.44 -33.53
CA GLU A 135 -15.51 -10.53 -33.11
C GLU A 135 -14.81 -10.15 -31.79
N ILE A 136 -14.94 -11.00 -30.76
CA ILE A 136 -14.31 -10.74 -29.46
C ILE A 136 -12.80 -10.92 -29.57
N SER A 137 -12.05 -9.83 -29.34
CA SER A 137 -10.60 -9.81 -29.35
C SER A 137 -10.04 -10.56 -28.14
N ALA A 138 -9.20 -11.57 -28.39
CA ALA A 138 -8.53 -12.37 -27.36
C ALA A 138 -7.36 -11.61 -26.70
N GLY A 139 -7.64 -10.49 -26.02
CA GLY A 139 -6.66 -9.73 -25.25
C GLY A 139 -6.47 -10.25 -23.82
N GLY A 140 -5.32 -9.95 -23.20
CA GLY A 140 -5.03 -10.27 -21.80
C GLY A 140 -6.00 -9.59 -20.83
N LEU A 141 -6.17 -8.27 -20.94
CA LEU A 141 -7.13 -7.49 -20.15
C LEU A 141 -8.59 -7.95 -20.35
N VAL A 142 -8.93 -8.35 -21.58
CA VAL A 142 -10.25 -8.88 -21.94
C VAL A 142 -10.51 -10.21 -21.22
N SER A 143 -9.54 -11.13 -21.28
CA SER A 143 -9.62 -12.44 -20.62
C SER A 143 -9.65 -12.31 -19.10
N ALA A 144 -8.91 -11.34 -18.54
CA ALA A 144 -8.93 -11.01 -17.12
C ALA A 144 -10.34 -10.66 -16.64
N LEU A 145 -10.95 -9.65 -17.26
CA LEU A 145 -12.18 -9.03 -16.77
C LEU A 145 -13.44 -9.82 -17.15
N LEU A 146 -13.44 -10.56 -18.26
CA LEU A 146 -14.51 -11.54 -18.56
C LEU A 146 -14.48 -12.75 -17.62
N GLY A 147 -13.33 -13.03 -16.98
CA GLY A 147 -13.17 -14.13 -16.03
C GLY A 147 -13.75 -13.87 -14.64
N VAL A 148 -14.01 -12.61 -14.29
CA VAL A 148 -14.47 -12.21 -12.94
C VAL A 148 -15.96 -12.49 -12.79
N LYS A 149 -16.32 -13.49 -11.97
CA LYS A 149 -17.72 -13.94 -11.80
C LYS A 149 -18.53 -13.14 -10.79
N GLU A 150 -17.88 -12.40 -9.90
CA GLU A 150 -18.51 -11.74 -8.75
C GLU A 150 -19.19 -10.41 -9.10
N PHE A 151 -18.71 -9.71 -10.13
CA PHE A 151 -19.19 -8.38 -10.53
C PHE A 151 -20.00 -8.42 -11.83
N GLU A 152 -20.97 -7.51 -11.98
CA GLU A 152 -21.54 -7.24 -13.30
C GLU A 152 -20.64 -6.24 -14.03
N ALA A 153 -19.65 -6.77 -14.77
CA ALA A 153 -18.74 -5.95 -15.56
C ALA A 153 -19.40 -5.44 -16.84
N ARG A 154 -19.31 -4.12 -17.08
CA ARG A 154 -19.66 -3.45 -18.34
C ARG A 154 -18.43 -2.73 -18.88
N TRP A 155 -18.17 -2.83 -20.18
CA TRP A 155 -17.00 -2.24 -20.83
C TRP A 155 -17.37 -0.96 -21.57
N ILE A 156 -16.63 0.11 -21.35
CA ILE A 156 -16.78 1.42 -22.00
C ILE A 156 -15.48 1.72 -22.75
N GLY A 157 -15.56 2.01 -24.05
CA GLY A 157 -14.38 2.29 -24.88
C GLY A 157 -14.68 2.56 -26.35
N TRP A 158 -13.66 2.93 -27.13
CA TRP A 158 -13.79 3.11 -28.57
C TRP A 158 -13.81 1.76 -29.30
N ALA A 159 -14.72 1.62 -30.27
CA ALA A 159 -14.94 0.39 -31.05
C ALA A 159 -13.86 0.10 -32.13
N GLY A 160 -12.85 0.97 -32.26
CA GLY A 160 -11.78 0.83 -33.26
C GLY A 160 -12.15 1.26 -34.68
N VAL A 161 -13.41 1.66 -34.90
CA VAL A 161 -13.93 2.18 -36.18
C VAL A 161 -14.41 3.63 -36.04
N ASN A 162 -14.38 4.38 -37.14
CA ASN A 162 -15.04 5.67 -37.26
C ASN A 162 -16.45 5.46 -37.84
N VAL A 163 -17.47 5.99 -37.17
CA VAL A 163 -18.88 5.86 -37.58
C VAL A 163 -19.51 7.25 -37.49
N VAL A 164 -19.74 7.87 -38.65
CA VAL A 164 -20.18 9.27 -38.77
C VAL A 164 -21.70 9.37 -38.80
N ASP A 165 -22.38 8.34 -39.30
CA ASP A 165 -23.83 8.29 -39.45
C ASP A 165 -24.54 7.82 -38.17
N GLU A 166 -25.60 8.53 -37.76
CA GLU A 166 -26.36 8.21 -36.54
C GLU A 166 -26.97 6.81 -36.54
N VAL A 167 -27.37 6.31 -37.72
CA VAL A 167 -28.00 4.99 -37.87
C VAL A 167 -26.95 3.89 -37.63
N GLY A 168 -25.75 4.03 -38.20
CA GLY A 168 -24.58 3.22 -37.89
C GLY A 168 -24.18 3.28 -36.42
N GLN A 169 -24.26 4.45 -35.77
CA GLN A 169 -23.97 4.58 -34.33
C GLN A 169 -25.00 3.85 -33.45
N LYS A 170 -26.31 3.97 -33.76
CA LYS A 170 -27.39 3.28 -33.04
C LYS A 170 -27.28 1.76 -33.19
N SER A 171 -27.21 1.26 -34.43
CA SER A 171 -27.07 -0.17 -34.73
C SER A 171 -25.81 -0.79 -34.11
N LEU A 172 -24.67 -0.06 -34.12
CA LEU A 172 -23.46 -0.52 -33.44
C LEU A 172 -23.62 -0.52 -31.91
N THR A 173 -24.28 0.47 -31.32
CA THR A 173 -24.55 0.51 -29.87
C THR A 173 -25.43 -0.65 -29.43
N GLU A 174 -26.48 -0.98 -30.18
CA GLU A 174 -27.37 -2.11 -29.91
C GLU A 174 -26.61 -3.45 -30.00
N ALA A 175 -25.84 -3.68 -31.07
CA ALA A 175 -25.02 -4.89 -31.21
C ALA A 175 -23.95 -5.02 -30.11
N LEU A 176 -23.38 -3.91 -29.65
CA LEU A 176 -22.40 -3.89 -28.54
C LEU A 176 -23.06 -4.12 -27.17
N ALA A 177 -24.30 -3.66 -26.98
CA ALA A 177 -25.04 -3.85 -25.72
C ALA A 177 -25.25 -5.34 -25.41
N GLU A 178 -25.50 -6.19 -26.41
CA GLU A 178 -25.54 -7.65 -26.25
C GLU A 178 -24.26 -8.23 -25.62
N LYS A 179 -23.10 -7.59 -25.90
CA LYS A 179 -21.78 -7.99 -25.38
C LYS A 179 -21.39 -7.21 -24.13
N ARG A 180 -22.34 -6.49 -23.49
CA ARG A 180 -22.12 -5.57 -22.35
C ARG A 180 -21.05 -4.51 -22.62
N CYS A 181 -20.92 -4.12 -23.89
CA CYS A 181 -19.98 -3.13 -24.37
C CYS A 181 -20.75 -1.84 -24.71
N ILE A 182 -20.14 -0.70 -24.41
CA ILE A 182 -20.69 0.63 -24.59
C ILE A 182 -19.68 1.43 -25.44
N PRO A 183 -20.03 1.84 -26.67
CA PRO A 183 -19.13 2.60 -27.52
C PRO A 183 -18.95 4.03 -27.03
N VAL A 184 -17.70 4.50 -27.09
CA VAL A 184 -17.34 5.91 -27.16
C VAL A 184 -17.00 6.21 -28.62
N PHE A 185 -17.80 7.08 -29.25
CA PHE A 185 -17.57 7.51 -30.63
C PHE A 185 -16.54 8.65 -30.65
N LEU A 186 -15.42 8.43 -31.35
CA LEU A 186 -14.36 9.41 -31.52
C LEU A 186 -14.31 9.83 -32.99
N THR A 187 -14.21 11.13 -33.25
CA THR A 187 -14.03 11.64 -34.62
C THR A 187 -12.61 11.34 -35.12
N GLU A 188 -12.44 11.24 -36.44
CA GLU A 188 -11.14 10.97 -37.07
C GLU A 188 -10.06 11.99 -36.67
N LYS A 189 -10.43 13.28 -36.58
CA LYS A 189 -9.56 14.34 -36.07
C LYS A 189 -9.06 14.03 -34.66
N ILE A 190 -9.96 13.63 -33.75
CA ILE A 190 -9.58 13.25 -32.38
C ILE A 190 -8.71 11.99 -32.41
N VAL A 191 -9.07 10.93 -33.14
CA VAL A 191 -8.24 9.72 -33.24
C VAL A 191 -6.82 10.06 -33.71
N HIS A 192 -6.67 10.96 -34.70
CA HIS A 192 -5.37 11.42 -35.16
C HIS A 192 -4.59 12.19 -34.09
N GLN A 193 -5.20 13.18 -33.42
CA GLN A 193 -4.49 14.05 -32.46
C GLN A 193 -4.30 13.41 -31.07
N TYR A 194 -5.31 12.72 -30.54
CA TYR A 194 -5.31 12.03 -29.25
C TYR A 194 -4.59 10.68 -29.30
N TYR A 195 -5.03 9.76 -30.17
CA TYR A 195 -4.53 8.37 -30.14
C TYR A 195 -3.19 8.24 -30.86
N ASN A 196 -3.11 8.66 -32.12
CA ASN A 196 -1.87 8.57 -32.89
C ASN A 196 -0.83 9.63 -32.45
N GLY A 197 -1.26 10.88 -32.24
CA GLY A 197 -0.45 11.95 -31.67
C GLY A 197 -0.10 11.71 -30.20
N TYR A 198 -0.92 12.20 -29.28
CA TYR A 198 -0.52 12.30 -27.87
C TYR A 198 -0.23 10.94 -27.20
N CYS A 199 -1.09 9.94 -27.38
CA CYS A 199 -0.91 8.65 -26.73
C CYS A 199 0.27 7.87 -27.33
N ASN A 200 0.29 7.69 -28.65
CA ASN A 200 1.25 6.79 -29.31
C ASN A 200 2.60 7.45 -29.66
N ASN A 201 2.65 8.77 -29.89
CA ASN A 201 3.89 9.49 -30.23
C ASN A 201 4.55 10.20 -29.03
N ILE A 202 3.80 10.53 -27.97
CA ILE A 202 4.35 11.24 -26.79
C ILE A 202 4.39 10.32 -25.56
N LEU A 203 3.24 9.86 -25.06
CA LEU A 203 3.19 9.09 -23.81
C LEU A 203 3.85 7.71 -23.95
N TRP A 204 3.57 6.99 -25.04
CA TRP A 204 4.11 5.64 -25.25
C TRP A 204 5.65 5.61 -25.30
N PRO A 205 6.36 6.44 -26.10
CA PRO A 205 7.82 6.48 -26.06
C PRO A 205 8.35 6.89 -24.69
N LEU A 206 7.81 7.96 -24.10
CA LEU A 206 8.27 8.52 -22.83
C LEU A 206 8.19 7.51 -21.68
N PHE A 207 7.07 6.79 -21.56
CA PHE A 207 6.86 5.80 -20.49
C PHE A 207 7.74 4.55 -20.66
N HIS A 208 8.21 4.28 -21.89
CA HIS A 208 9.18 3.23 -22.19
C HIS A 208 10.63 3.72 -22.26
N TYR A 209 10.94 4.88 -21.67
CA TYR A 209 12.28 5.48 -21.60
C TYR A 209 12.90 5.81 -22.98
N LEU A 210 12.07 5.93 -24.02
CA LEU A 210 12.46 6.55 -25.27
C LEU A 210 12.28 8.07 -25.15
N GLY A 211 13.19 8.83 -25.76
CA GLY A 211 13.10 10.30 -25.73
C GLY A 211 11.87 10.82 -26.47
N LEU A 212 11.50 12.08 -26.19
CA LEU A 212 10.49 12.78 -26.99
C LEU A 212 10.94 12.90 -28.46
N PRO A 213 10.01 12.88 -29.44
CA PRO A 213 10.34 13.08 -30.85
C PRO A 213 11.16 14.35 -31.08
N GLN A 214 12.25 14.25 -31.85
CA GLN A 214 13.18 15.37 -32.07
C GLN A 214 12.87 16.21 -33.33
N GLU A 215 11.80 15.88 -34.06
CA GLU A 215 11.48 16.54 -35.34
C GLU A 215 10.93 17.96 -35.15
N ASP A 216 11.54 18.89 -35.92
CA ASP A 216 11.21 20.30 -36.09
C ASP A 216 10.67 21.07 -34.87
N ARG A 217 11.59 21.41 -33.95
CA ARG A 217 11.39 22.05 -32.63
C ARG A 217 10.43 23.25 -32.56
N LEU A 218 10.12 23.90 -33.69
CA LEU A 218 9.17 25.02 -33.77
C LEU A 218 7.75 24.58 -34.13
N ALA A 219 7.59 23.52 -34.91
CA ALA A 219 6.30 22.89 -35.19
C ALA A 219 5.84 22.02 -34.01
N THR A 220 6.77 21.32 -33.35
CA THR A 220 6.47 20.40 -32.23
C THR A 220 5.72 21.09 -31.09
N THR A 221 6.08 22.33 -30.73
CA THR A 221 5.47 23.03 -29.57
C THR A 221 4.00 23.39 -29.80
N ARG A 222 3.63 23.83 -31.01
CA ARG A 222 2.21 24.09 -31.37
C ARG A 222 1.42 22.79 -31.52
N GLY A 223 2.07 21.75 -32.05
CA GLY A 223 1.50 20.40 -32.09
C GLY A 223 1.19 19.84 -30.71
N PHE A 224 2.13 19.97 -29.76
CA PHE A 224 2.02 19.42 -28.41
C PHE A 224 0.79 19.95 -27.67
N GLN A 225 0.58 21.27 -27.64
CA GLN A 225 -0.59 21.85 -26.95
C GLN A 225 -1.89 21.35 -27.58
N SER A 226 -2.04 21.45 -28.91
CA SER A 226 -3.27 20.99 -29.58
C SER A 226 -3.53 19.48 -29.42
N GLN A 227 -2.47 18.66 -29.36
CA GLN A 227 -2.56 17.23 -29.04
C GLN A 227 -2.97 16.99 -27.58
N PHE A 228 -2.50 17.80 -26.63
CA PHE A 228 -2.91 17.73 -25.23
C PHE A 228 -4.36 18.21 -25.02
N ASP A 229 -4.76 19.29 -25.69
CA ASP A 229 -6.15 19.78 -25.69
C ASP A 229 -7.09 18.68 -26.22
N SER A 230 -6.71 18.04 -27.33
CA SER A 230 -7.45 16.88 -27.91
C SER A 230 -7.47 15.68 -26.96
N TYR A 231 -6.43 15.50 -26.14
CA TYR A 231 -6.36 14.43 -25.13
C TYR A 231 -7.31 14.71 -23.95
N GLN A 232 -7.42 15.97 -23.52
CA GLN A 232 -8.42 16.39 -22.53
C GLN A 232 -9.84 16.27 -23.09
N GLU A 233 -10.08 16.71 -24.33
CA GLU A 233 -11.36 16.57 -25.04
C GLU A 233 -11.79 15.10 -25.14
N ALA A 234 -10.90 14.21 -25.58
CA ALA A 234 -11.17 12.78 -25.63
C ALA A 234 -11.50 12.21 -24.24
N ASN A 235 -10.70 12.53 -23.22
CA ASN A 235 -10.97 12.06 -21.84
C ASN A 235 -12.33 12.58 -21.31
N GLN A 236 -12.75 13.79 -21.71
CA GLN A 236 -14.07 14.31 -21.38
C GLN A 236 -15.19 13.54 -22.09
N MET A 237 -15.04 13.20 -23.38
CA MET A 237 -16.02 12.36 -24.10
C MET A 237 -16.20 10.98 -23.44
N PHE A 238 -15.11 10.36 -22.97
CA PHE A 238 -15.18 9.14 -22.17
C PHE A 238 -15.92 9.37 -20.84
N ALA A 239 -15.63 10.47 -20.13
CA ALA A 239 -16.32 10.83 -18.90
C ALA A 239 -17.83 11.04 -19.11
N ASP A 240 -18.23 11.72 -20.19
CA ASP A 240 -19.64 12.00 -20.50
C ASP A 240 -20.44 10.72 -20.78
N VAL A 241 -19.82 9.70 -21.38
CA VAL A 241 -20.44 8.38 -21.57
C VAL A 241 -20.56 7.62 -20.24
N VAL A 242 -19.53 7.67 -19.39
CA VAL A 242 -19.58 7.07 -18.03
C VAL A 242 -20.68 7.73 -17.18
N ASN A 243 -20.73 9.06 -17.17
CA ASN A 243 -21.66 9.85 -16.35
C ASN A 243 -23.14 9.61 -16.72
N LYS A 244 -23.44 9.24 -17.98
CA LYS A 244 -24.80 8.88 -18.44
C LYS A 244 -25.27 7.50 -17.95
N ILE A 245 -24.36 6.63 -17.52
CA ILE A 245 -24.61 5.21 -17.24
C ILE A 245 -24.37 4.86 -15.76
N TYR A 246 -23.60 5.70 -15.06
CA TYR A 246 -23.25 5.58 -13.66
C TYR A 246 -24.47 5.60 -12.73
N GLU A 247 -24.57 4.61 -11.85
CA GLU A 247 -25.51 4.55 -10.73
C GLU A 247 -24.76 4.71 -9.39
N GLU A 248 -25.42 5.26 -8.36
CA GLU A 248 -24.75 5.50 -7.06
C GLU A 248 -24.32 4.18 -6.41
N GLY A 249 -23.01 4.01 -6.23
CA GLY A 249 -22.39 2.78 -5.70
C GLY A 249 -21.58 1.98 -6.72
N ASP A 250 -21.72 2.29 -8.02
CA ASP A 250 -20.90 1.71 -9.09
C ASP A 250 -19.40 1.96 -8.85
N ILE A 251 -18.58 0.98 -9.24
CA ILE A 251 -17.12 1.12 -9.29
C ILE A 251 -16.72 1.49 -10.72
N VAL A 252 -15.98 2.59 -10.88
CA VAL A 252 -15.39 2.96 -12.17
C VAL A 252 -13.89 2.63 -12.15
N TRP A 253 -13.47 1.73 -13.03
CA TRP A 253 -12.08 1.33 -13.18
C TRP A 253 -11.52 1.82 -14.51
N CYS A 254 -10.68 2.85 -14.43
CA CYS A 254 -10.01 3.48 -15.57
C CYS A 254 -8.70 2.75 -15.89
N HIS A 255 -8.45 2.47 -17.17
CA HIS A 255 -7.25 1.75 -17.60
C HIS A 255 -6.35 2.59 -18.52
N ASP A 256 -5.06 2.52 -18.19
CA ASP A 256 -3.91 2.84 -19.03
C ASP A 256 -3.60 4.33 -19.28
N TYR A 257 -2.43 4.60 -19.87
CA TYR A 257 -1.92 5.94 -20.18
C TYR A 257 -2.83 6.77 -21.10
N HIS A 258 -3.74 6.11 -21.82
CA HIS A 258 -4.76 6.73 -22.67
C HIS A 258 -5.78 7.55 -21.87
N LEU A 259 -6.03 7.19 -20.61
CA LEU A 259 -7.12 7.71 -19.79
C LEU A 259 -6.62 8.25 -18.43
N MET A 260 -5.50 8.96 -18.43
CA MET A 260 -4.93 9.58 -17.22
C MET A 260 -5.72 10.80 -16.74
N PHE A 261 -6.46 11.47 -17.64
CA PHE A 261 -7.23 12.66 -17.28
C PHE A 261 -8.64 12.31 -16.77
N LEU A 262 -9.16 11.15 -17.18
CA LEU A 262 -10.50 10.65 -16.86
C LEU A 262 -10.84 10.67 -15.35
N PRO A 263 -9.98 10.25 -14.40
CA PRO A 263 -10.34 10.27 -12.98
C PRO A 263 -10.71 11.67 -12.47
N GLN A 264 -10.06 12.72 -12.98
CA GLN A 264 -10.39 14.11 -12.64
C GLN A 264 -11.73 14.54 -13.22
N CYS A 265 -12.03 14.19 -14.47
CA CYS A 265 -13.32 14.49 -15.11
C CYS A 265 -14.48 13.82 -14.36
N LEU A 266 -14.33 12.56 -13.94
CA LEU A 266 -15.34 11.83 -13.16
C LEU A 266 -15.55 12.45 -11.78
N LYS A 267 -14.48 12.72 -11.03
CA LYS A 267 -14.57 13.33 -9.68
C LYS A 267 -15.10 14.76 -9.68
N LYS A 268 -14.94 15.51 -10.78
CA LYS A 268 -15.60 16.82 -10.99
C LYS A 268 -17.11 16.69 -11.12
N PHE A 269 -17.60 15.64 -11.79
CA PHE A 269 -19.04 15.36 -11.91
C PHE A 269 -19.63 14.89 -10.58
N ASN A 270 -19.01 13.91 -9.92
CA ASN A 270 -19.44 13.45 -8.61
C ASN A 270 -18.24 12.99 -7.74
N LYS A 271 -17.94 13.79 -6.69
CA LYS A 271 -16.84 13.52 -5.75
C LYS A 271 -16.94 12.15 -5.04
N LYS A 272 -18.15 11.59 -4.88
CA LYS A 272 -18.41 10.31 -4.19
C LYS A 272 -18.16 9.06 -5.03
N MET A 273 -17.99 9.18 -6.37
CA MET A 273 -17.77 8.02 -7.25
C MET A 273 -16.57 7.20 -6.78
N LYS A 274 -16.65 5.87 -6.76
CA LYS A 274 -15.50 5.00 -6.48
C LYS A 274 -14.64 4.90 -7.74
N VAL A 275 -13.48 5.56 -7.78
CA VAL A 275 -12.65 5.63 -8.99
C VAL A 275 -11.28 4.99 -8.75
N GLY A 276 -11.01 3.88 -9.43
CA GLY A 276 -9.68 3.30 -9.53
C GLY A 276 -9.03 3.62 -10.87
N TRP A 277 -7.71 3.83 -10.91
CA TRP A 277 -6.94 3.94 -12.15
C TRP A 277 -5.75 2.98 -12.13
N PHE A 278 -5.50 2.29 -13.25
CA PHE A 278 -4.42 1.30 -13.36
C PHE A 278 -3.59 1.46 -14.64
N LEU A 279 -2.26 1.55 -14.53
CA LEU A 279 -1.34 1.67 -15.65
C LEU A 279 -0.78 0.31 -16.11
N HIS A 280 -0.89 0.00 -17.40
CA HIS A 280 -0.37 -1.25 -17.99
C HIS A 280 1.03 -1.11 -18.60
N THR A 281 1.51 0.12 -18.82
CA THR A 281 2.90 0.40 -19.19
C THR A 281 3.79 0.54 -17.94
N PRO A 282 5.13 0.62 -18.08
CA PRO A 282 5.96 1.16 -17.02
C PRO A 282 5.53 2.60 -16.67
N PHE A 283 5.80 3.04 -15.44
CA PHE A 283 5.85 4.46 -15.12
C PHE A 283 7.32 4.89 -15.05
N PRO A 284 7.75 5.93 -15.79
CA PRO A 284 9.15 6.31 -15.88
C PRO A 284 9.62 7.06 -14.62
N SER A 285 10.94 7.12 -14.41
CA SER A 285 11.51 7.90 -13.31
C SER A 285 11.18 9.40 -13.45
N SER A 286 11.18 10.12 -12.32
CA SER A 286 10.89 11.56 -12.26
C SER A 286 11.76 12.40 -13.21
N GLU A 287 13.01 12.00 -13.44
CA GLU A 287 13.95 12.65 -14.37
C GLU A 287 13.52 12.57 -15.84
N ILE A 288 12.84 11.48 -16.22
CA ILE A 288 12.27 11.29 -17.56
C ILE A 288 10.88 11.93 -17.61
N HIS A 289 10.01 11.66 -16.63
CA HIS A 289 8.65 12.21 -16.59
C HIS A 289 8.63 13.74 -16.63
N ARG A 290 9.58 14.42 -15.96
CA ARG A 290 9.66 15.89 -15.96
C ARG A 290 9.95 16.51 -17.33
N THR A 291 10.38 15.73 -18.33
CA THR A 291 10.58 16.24 -19.70
C THR A 291 9.26 16.55 -20.40
N LEU A 292 8.14 15.98 -19.93
CA LEU A 292 6.80 16.27 -20.44
C LEU A 292 6.36 17.68 -20.01
N PRO A 293 5.93 18.56 -20.94
CA PRO A 293 5.36 19.86 -20.61
C PRO A 293 4.16 19.79 -19.65
N SER A 294 3.20 18.91 -19.95
CA SER A 294 1.93 18.68 -19.23
C SER A 294 2.04 17.72 -18.03
N ARG A 295 3.25 17.58 -17.47
CA ARG A 295 3.58 16.69 -16.34
C ARG A 295 2.70 16.93 -15.11
N SER A 296 2.44 18.20 -14.78
CA SER A 296 1.75 18.58 -13.53
C SER A 296 0.26 18.27 -13.62
N GLU A 297 -0.32 18.51 -14.80
CA GLU A 297 -1.73 18.29 -15.12
C GLU A 297 -2.04 16.79 -15.08
N LEU A 298 -1.23 15.94 -15.72
CA LEU A 298 -1.44 14.49 -15.72
C LEU A 298 -1.29 13.87 -14.32
N LEU A 299 -0.29 14.28 -13.54
CA LEU A 299 -0.10 13.77 -12.17
C LEU A 299 -1.28 14.15 -11.27
N ARG A 300 -1.72 15.42 -11.28
CA ARG A 300 -2.92 15.86 -10.55
C ARG A 300 -4.17 15.12 -11.00
N ALA A 301 -4.31 14.86 -12.31
CA ALA A 301 -5.50 14.21 -12.82
C ALA A 301 -5.61 12.72 -12.41
N VAL A 302 -4.49 12.00 -12.39
CA VAL A 302 -4.44 10.62 -11.85
C VAL A 302 -4.66 10.61 -10.34
N LEU A 303 -4.09 11.58 -9.59
CA LEU A 303 -4.28 11.69 -8.14
C LEU A 303 -5.72 11.97 -7.71
N ALA A 304 -6.62 12.36 -8.63
CA ALA A 304 -8.05 12.45 -8.34
C ALA A 304 -8.70 11.08 -8.06
N ALA A 305 -8.14 9.99 -8.60
CA ALA A 305 -8.56 8.61 -8.28
C ALA A 305 -8.44 8.31 -6.78
N ASP A 306 -9.15 7.29 -6.29
CA ASP A 306 -9.08 6.82 -4.90
C ASP A 306 -7.97 5.79 -4.72
N LEU A 307 -7.78 4.91 -5.72
CA LEU A 307 -6.68 3.95 -5.83
C LEU A 307 -5.94 4.10 -7.16
N VAL A 308 -4.62 4.20 -7.09
CA VAL A 308 -3.70 4.23 -8.24
C VAL A 308 -2.87 2.93 -8.24
N GLY A 309 -3.01 2.13 -9.30
CA GLY A 309 -2.35 0.83 -9.44
C GLY A 309 -1.31 0.76 -10.55
N PHE A 310 -0.22 0.03 -10.28
CA PHE A 310 0.84 -0.27 -11.24
C PHE A 310 1.20 -1.75 -11.25
N HIS A 311 1.89 -2.24 -12.28
CA HIS A 311 2.37 -3.64 -12.31
C HIS A 311 3.46 -3.99 -11.29
N THR A 312 4.35 -3.06 -10.98
CA THR A 312 5.52 -3.30 -10.10
C THR A 312 5.65 -2.23 -9.03
N TYR A 313 6.33 -2.55 -7.93
CA TYR A 313 6.62 -1.59 -6.88
C TYR A 313 7.54 -0.44 -7.36
N ASP A 314 8.43 -0.71 -8.33
CA ASP A 314 9.28 0.34 -8.91
C ASP A 314 8.49 1.41 -9.66
N TYR A 315 7.46 1.02 -10.42
CA TYR A 315 6.61 1.98 -11.12
C TYR A 315 5.78 2.82 -10.13
N ALA A 316 5.23 2.19 -9.08
CA ALA A 316 4.55 2.89 -7.99
C ALA A 316 5.49 3.89 -7.27
N ARG A 317 6.71 3.46 -6.92
CA ARG A 317 7.75 4.30 -6.31
C ARG A 317 8.17 5.46 -7.22
N HIS A 318 8.26 5.24 -8.53
CA HIS A 318 8.55 6.29 -9.50
C HIS A 318 7.40 7.30 -9.61
N PHE A 319 6.15 6.86 -9.59
CA PHE A 319 4.98 7.74 -9.55
C PHE A 319 4.93 8.60 -8.28
N VAL A 320 5.11 8.00 -7.10
CA VAL A 320 5.19 8.73 -5.82
C VAL A 320 6.34 9.74 -5.86
N SER A 321 7.53 9.34 -6.33
CA SER A 321 8.68 10.25 -6.48
C SER A 321 8.42 11.39 -7.46
N ALA A 322 7.69 11.15 -8.55
CA ALA A 322 7.28 12.20 -9.48
C ALA A 322 6.29 13.18 -8.84
N CYS A 323 5.30 12.69 -8.09
CA CYS A 323 4.37 13.54 -7.35
C CYS A 323 5.09 14.44 -6.34
N THR A 324 5.96 13.88 -5.50
CA THR A 324 6.71 14.66 -4.49
C THR A 324 7.69 15.65 -5.13
N ARG A 325 8.37 15.30 -6.23
CA ARG A 325 9.37 16.18 -6.87
C ARG A 325 8.79 17.25 -7.79
N ILE A 326 7.64 17.00 -8.42
CA ILE A 326 7.07 17.88 -9.45
C ILE A 326 5.88 18.69 -8.91
N LEU A 327 5.09 18.11 -8.01
CA LEU A 327 3.93 18.78 -7.40
C LEU A 327 4.18 19.28 -5.96
N GLY A 328 5.33 18.93 -5.34
CA GLY A 328 5.64 19.28 -3.96
C GLY A 328 4.78 18.56 -2.91
N LEU A 329 4.10 17.47 -3.30
CA LEU A 329 3.16 16.75 -2.44
C LEU A 329 3.85 15.82 -1.43
N GLU A 330 3.27 15.74 -0.25
CA GLU A 330 3.69 14.81 0.79
C GLU A 330 3.32 13.37 0.41
N ALA A 331 4.22 12.44 0.71
CA ALA A 331 4.10 11.03 0.35
C ALA A 331 4.28 10.17 1.58
N THR A 332 3.37 9.21 1.76
CA THR A 332 3.40 8.23 2.84
C THR A 332 3.63 6.83 2.28
N PRO A 333 3.95 5.82 3.12
CA PRO A 333 4.01 4.42 2.71
C PRO A 333 2.66 3.80 2.26
N GLU A 334 1.57 4.58 2.30
CA GLU A 334 0.23 4.22 1.82
C GLU A 334 -0.12 4.90 0.49
N GLY A 335 0.45 6.08 0.19
CA GLY A 335 0.11 6.83 -1.02
C GLY A 335 0.63 8.26 -1.05
N VAL A 336 -0.08 9.14 -1.75
CA VAL A 336 0.25 10.58 -1.88
C VAL A 336 -0.87 11.40 -1.26
N GLU A 337 -0.52 12.36 -0.41
CA GLU A 337 -1.48 13.27 0.22
C GLU A 337 -1.60 14.55 -0.61
N THR A 338 -2.82 14.85 -1.05
CA THR A 338 -3.14 16.12 -1.69
C THR A 338 -3.62 17.13 -0.64
N PRO A 339 -3.07 18.35 -0.61
CA PRO A 339 -3.49 19.38 0.35
C PRO A 339 -4.92 19.84 0.06
N PRO A 340 -5.61 20.43 1.06
CA PRO A 340 -6.95 20.97 0.89
C PRO A 340 -6.98 22.13 -0.11
N GLU A 341 -7.74 22.00 -1.20
CA GLU A 341 -8.00 23.10 -2.14
C GLU A 341 -9.02 24.08 -1.53
N GLY A 342 -8.54 25.05 -0.75
CA GLY A 342 -9.35 26.07 -0.08
C GLY A 342 -9.84 25.66 1.31
N ALA A 343 -10.38 26.63 2.06
CA ALA A 343 -10.65 26.52 3.50
C ALA A 343 -11.75 25.50 3.90
N GLU A 344 -12.46 24.91 2.94
CA GLU A 344 -13.58 23.98 3.18
C GLU A 344 -13.33 22.56 2.67
N ASN A 345 -12.34 22.32 1.80
CA ASN A 345 -11.99 20.95 1.39
C ASN A 345 -11.06 20.33 2.44
N GLN A 346 -11.12 19.02 2.62
CA GLN A 346 -10.15 18.25 3.40
C GLN A 346 -9.02 17.77 2.48
N GLY A 347 -7.81 17.59 3.03
CA GLY A 347 -6.73 16.91 2.32
C GLY A 347 -7.10 15.44 2.05
N LYS A 348 -6.76 14.92 0.87
CA LYS A 348 -7.10 13.56 0.44
C LYS A 348 -5.84 12.72 0.31
N LEU A 349 -5.77 11.58 1.02
CA LEU A 349 -4.81 10.54 0.69
C LEU A 349 -5.33 9.74 -0.51
N THR A 350 -4.54 9.70 -1.59
CA THR A 350 -4.77 8.80 -2.73
C THR A 350 -3.82 7.61 -2.60
N ARG A 351 -4.38 6.41 -2.42
CA ARG A 351 -3.60 5.17 -2.16
C ARG A 351 -2.86 4.75 -3.43
N VAL A 352 -1.59 4.35 -3.29
CA VAL A 352 -0.76 3.90 -4.42
C VAL A 352 -0.22 2.51 -4.13
N ALA A 353 -0.50 1.55 -5.03
CA ALA A 353 -0.14 0.14 -4.82
C ALA A 353 0.29 -0.57 -6.11
N ALA A 354 0.91 -1.74 -5.96
CA ALA A 354 1.39 -2.58 -7.06
C ALA A 354 0.59 -3.89 -7.14
N PHE A 355 0.01 -4.15 -8.31
CA PHE A 355 -0.76 -5.35 -8.63
C PHE A 355 -0.22 -5.94 -9.95
N PRO A 356 0.63 -6.97 -9.92
CA PRO A 356 1.11 -7.62 -11.14
C PRO A 356 -0.07 -8.31 -11.84
N ILE A 357 -0.25 -8.08 -13.13
CA ILE A 357 -1.29 -8.73 -13.92
C ILE A 357 -0.83 -10.14 -14.36
N GLY A 358 -1.70 -11.12 -14.18
CA GLY A 358 -1.50 -12.49 -14.67
C GLY A 358 -2.18 -12.77 -16.01
N ILE A 359 -2.40 -14.05 -16.30
CA ILE A 359 -3.23 -14.54 -17.42
C ILE A 359 -4.34 -15.48 -16.89
N ASP A 360 -5.30 -15.82 -17.74
CA ASP A 360 -6.17 -17.00 -17.55
C ASP A 360 -5.38 -18.25 -17.94
N SER A 361 -4.56 -18.78 -17.01
CA SER A 361 -3.66 -19.92 -17.25
C SER A 361 -4.42 -21.18 -17.67
N ASP A 362 -5.57 -21.44 -17.05
CA ASP A 362 -6.36 -22.65 -17.33
C ASP A 362 -6.90 -22.67 -18.75
N ARG A 363 -7.22 -21.50 -19.33
CA ARG A 363 -7.60 -21.41 -20.75
C ARG A 363 -6.49 -21.91 -21.68
N PHE A 364 -5.23 -21.60 -21.38
CA PHE A 364 -4.10 -22.10 -22.16
C PHE A 364 -3.86 -23.60 -21.94
N ILE A 365 -3.97 -24.08 -20.70
CA ILE A 365 -3.83 -25.51 -20.35
C ILE A 365 -4.91 -26.33 -21.06
N ARG A 366 -6.19 -25.98 -20.90
CA ARG A 366 -7.33 -26.66 -21.57
C ARG A 366 -7.24 -26.60 -23.10
N ALA A 367 -6.69 -25.52 -23.67
CA ALA A 367 -6.53 -25.39 -25.11
C ALA A 367 -5.56 -26.43 -25.69
N LEU A 368 -4.55 -26.88 -24.92
CA LEU A 368 -3.60 -27.88 -25.40
C LEU A 368 -4.23 -29.25 -25.64
N ASP A 369 -5.25 -29.64 -24.88
CA ASP A 369 -5.88 -30.97 -25.03
C ASP A 369 -6.94 -31.02 -26.14
N LEU A 370 -7.20 -29.88 -26.82
CA LEU A 370 -8.09 -29.85 -27.99
C LEU A 370 -7.50 -30.65 -29.17
N PRO A 371 -8.27 -31.53 -29.84
CA PRO A 371 -7.78 -32.34 -30.96
C PRO A 371 -7.13 -31.54 -32.10
N LYS A 372 -7.65 -30.35 -32.41
CA LYS A 372 -7.07 -29.44 -33.41
C LYS A 372 -5.66 -28.97 -33.02
N VAL A 373 -5.45 -28.64 -31.74
CA VAL A 373 -4.17 -28.18 -31.21
C VAL A 373 -3.17 -29.33 -31.15
N GLN A 374 -3.61 -30.54 -30.76
CA GLN A 374 -2.77 -31.75 -30.84
C GLN A 374 -2.36 -32.09 -32.29
N GLY A 375 -3.24 -31.90 -33.27
CA GLY A 375 -2.90 -31.99 -34.70
C GLY A 375 -1.79 -31.01 -35.09
N HIS A 376 -1.99 -29.70 -34.83
CA HIS A 376 -0.98 -28.68 -35.12
C HIS A 376 0.36 -28.93 -34.39
N ILE A 377 0.33 -29.42 -33.15
CA ILE A 377 1.53 -29.81 -32.39
C ILE A 377 2.30 -30.91 -33.14
N LYS A 378 1.61 -31.93 -33.63
CA LYS A 378 2.23 -33.04 -34.38
C LYS A 378 2.85 -32.54 -35.69
N ASP A 379 2.12 -31.76 -36.47
CA ASP A 379 2.59 -31.20 -37.75
C ASP A 379 3.85 -30.34 -37.57
N LEU A 380 3.88 -29.52 -36.50
CA LEU A 380 5.05 -28.70 -36.15
C LEU A 380 6.22 -29.56 -35.65
N GLN A 381 5.97 -30.61 -34.88
CA GLN A 381 7.01 -31.57 -34.44
C GLN A 381 7.64 -32.31 -35.61
N ASP A 382 6.85 -32.76 -36.58
CA ASP A 382 7.36 -33.43 -37.78
C ASP A 382 8.12 -32.45 -38.69
N ARG A 383 7.63 -31.21 -38.86
CA ARG A 383 8.30 -30.15 -39.66
C ARG A 383 9.64 -29.68 -39.09
N PHE A 384 9.77 -29.62 -37.76
CA PHE A 384 10.99 -29.19 -37.07
C PHE A 384 11.79 -30.35 -36.46
N LYS A 385 11.50 -31.59 -36.89
CA LYS A 385 12.20 -32.80 -36.44
C LYS A 385 13.72 -32.68 -36.61
N GLY A 386 14.44 -33.05 -35.54
CA GLY A 386 15.90 -32.93 -35.48
C GLY A 386 16.44 -31.52 -35.16
N ARG A 387 15.60 -30.49 -35.09
CA ARG A 387 16.00 -29.11 -34.74
C ARG A 387 15.37 -28.64 -33.43
N LYS A 388 16.04 -27.70 -32.77
CA LYS A 388 15.56 -26.98 -31.58
C LYS A 388 14.80 -25.74 -32.00
N VAL A 389 13.57 -25.62 -31.50
CA VAL A 389 12.67 -24.51 -31.84
C VAL A 389 12.84 -23.39 -30.83
N MET A 390 13.26 -22.22 -31.30
CA MET A 390 13.28 -20.98 -30.55
C MET A 390 12.13 -20.09 -31.00
N LEU A 391 11.51 -19.35 -30.08
CA LEU A 391 10.33 -18.54 -30.37
C LEU A 391 10.45 -17.12 -29.83
N GLY A 392 10.14 -16.15 -30.68
CA GLY A 392 9.72 -14.81 -30.30
C GLY A 392 8.30 -14.53 -30.79
N VAL A 393 7.43 -14.03 -29.91
CA VAL A 393 6.09 -13.55 -30.26
C VAL A 393 5.98 -12.14 -29.72
N ASP A 394 5.95 -11.16 -30.62
CA ASP A 394 5.95 -9.75 -30.26
C ASP A 394 5.03 -8.96 -31.20
N ARG A 395 4.52 -7.81 -30.73
CA ARG A 395 4.08 -6.77 -31.66
C ARG A 395 5.32 -6.14 -32.29
N LEU A 396 5.23 -5.72 -33.54
CA LEU A 396 6.32 -5.05 -34.24
C LEU A 396 6.45 -3.61 -33.70
N ASP A 397 7.07 -3.47 -32.54
CA ASP A 397 7.16 -2.23 -31.75
C ASP A 397 8.60 -2.05 -31.24
N MET A 398 9.08 -0.80 -31.24
CA MET A 398 10.46 -0.45 -30.87
C MET A 398 10.84 -0.95 -29.47
N ILE A 399 9.89 -1.00 -28.55
CA ILE A 399 10.14 -1.45 -27.17
C ILE A 399 10.45 -2.94 -27.07
N LYS A 400 10.11 -3.75 -28.09
CA LYS A 400 10.19 -5.23 -28.01
C LYS A 400 11.59 -5.79 -28.28
N GLY A 401 12.53 -4.96 -28.71
CA GLY A 401 13.93 -5.36 -28.88
C GLY A 401 14.13 -6.46 -29.92
N ILE A 402 13.28 -6.50 -30.97
CA ILE A 402 13.37 -7.50 -32.04
C ILE A 402 14.73 -7.41 -32.77
N PRO A 403 15.27 -6.24 -33.14
CA PRO A 403 16.61 -6.14 -33.72
C PRO A 403 17.70 -6.73 -32.81
N GLN A 404 17.69 -6.42 -31.51
CA GLN A 404 18.63 -6.94 -30.52
C GLN A 404 18.55 -8.47 -30.42
N LYS A 405 17.33 -9.03 -30.46
CA LYS A 405 17.09 -10.48 -30.47
C LYS A 405 17.73 -11.16 -31.68
N LEU A 406 17.52 -10.60 -32.87
CA LEU A 406 18.03 -11.13 -34.13
C LEU A 406 19.57 -11.04 -34.19
N LEU A 407 20.15 -9.92 -33.75
CA LEU A 407 21.61 -9.74 -33.65
C LEU A 407 22.25 -10.67 -32.61
N ALA A 408 21.57 -10.94 -31.50
CA ALA A 408 22.05 -11.92 -30.51
C ALA A 408 21.99 -13.36 -31.03
N PHE A 409 20.98 -13.67 -31.84
CA PHE A 409 20.89 -14.95 -32.52
C PHE A 409 21.96 -15.09 -33.62
N GLU A 410 22.24 -14.05 -34.39
CA GLU A 410 23.38 -14.02 -35.33
C GLU A 410 24.69 -14.31 -34.62
N LYS A 411 24.99 -13.56 -33.55
CA LYS A 411 26.21 -13.73 -32.77
C LYS A 411 26.32 -15.13 -32.15
N PHE A 412 25.20 -15.71 -31.71
CA PHE A 412 25.16 -17.10 -31.26
C PHE A 412 25.56 -18.08 -32.39
N LEU A 413 25.08 -17.89 -33.62
CA LEU A 413 25.43 -18.73 -34.78
C LEU A 413 26.89 -18.55 -35.26
N GLU A 414 27.49 -17.37 -35.03
CA GLU A 414 28.92 -17.11 -35.24
C GLU A 414 29.81 -17.82 -34.21
N GLU A 415 29.43 -17.78 -32.94
CA GLU A 415 30.21 -18.37 -31.84
C GLU A 415 30.01 -19.90 -31.69
N ASN A 416 28.98 -20.48 -32.32
CA ASN A 416 28.54 -21.87 -32.07
C ASN A 416 28.19 -22.64 -33.37
N ASP A 417 29.16 -22.80 -34.28
CA ASP A 417 29.00 -23.46 -35.60
C ASP A 417 28.22 -24.79 -35.56
N GLY A 418 28.45 -25.63 -34.56
CA GLY A 418 27.79 -26.92 -34.40
C GLY A 418 26.27 -26.87 -34.17
N TRP A 419 25.69 -25.68 -34.00
CA TRP A 419 24.25 -25.45 -33.85
C TRP A 419 23.53 -24.96 -35.12
N ARG A 420 24.25 -24.51 -36.16
CA ARG A 420 23.65 -23.83 -37.33
C ARG A 420 22.51 -24.62 -37.99
N ASP A 421 22.70 -25.90 -38.26
CA ASP A 421 21.67 -26.79 -38.84
C ASP A 421 20.69 -27.38 -37.80
N LYS A 422 20.94 -27.17 -36.49
CA LYS A 422 20.22 -27.82 -35.37
C LYS A 422 19.29 -26.88 -34.63
N VAL A 423 19.19 -25.62 -35.02
CA VAL A 423 18.35 -24.61 -34.37
C VAL A 423 17.50 -23.87 -35.41
N VAL A 424 16.35 -23.37 -34.99
CA VAL A 424 15.52 -22.48 -35.81
C VAL A 424 14.85 -21.44 -34.92
N LEU A 425 14.90 -20.17 -35.33
CA LEU A 425 14.20 -19.06 -34.68
C LEU A 425 12.91 -18.75 -35.43
N LEU A 426 11.79 -18.87 -34.75
CA LEU A 426 10.47 -18.45 -35.23
C LEU A 426 10.18 -17.08 -34.60
N GLN A 427 10.14 -16.01 -35.39
CA GLN A 427 9.76 -14.67 -34.92
C GLN A 427 8.43 -14.27 -35.54
N ILE A 428 7.36 -14.41 -34.74
CA ILE A 428 6.04 -13.87 -35.05
C ILE A 428 6.08 -12.38 -34.68
N ALA A 429 5.85 -11.53 -35.67
CA ALA A 429 5.72 -10.09 -35.50
C ALA A 429 4.29 -9.71 -35.86
N VAL A 430 3.52 -9.21 -34.89
CA VAL A 430 2.16 -8.72 -35.16
C VAL A 430 2.26 -7.26 -35.62
N PRO A 431 1.84 -6.91 -36.85
CA PRO A 431 1.85 -5.53 -37.32
C PRO A 431 1.01 -4.63 -36.41
N THR A 432 1.50 -3.42 -36.14
CA THR A 432 0.85 -2.43 -35.27
C THR A 432 1.24 -1.04 -35.72
N ARG A 433 0.31 -0.07 -35.65
CA ARG A 433 0.56 1.36 -35.94
C ARG A 433 1.29 1.57 -37.28
N THR A 434 0.83 0.90 -38.35
CA THR A 434 1.46 0.88 -39.69
C THR A 434 1.64 2.25 -40.32
N ASP A 435 0.82 3.22 -39.91
CA ASP A 435 0.77 4.57 -40.49
C ASP A 435 1.79 5.51 -39.82
N VAL A 436 2.49 5.04 -38.78
CA VAL A 436 3.49 5.80 -38.02
C VAL A 436 4.89 5.58 -38.61
N PRO A 437 5.62 6.62 -39.06
CA PRO A 437 6.90 6.47 -39.78
C PRO A 437 7.97 5.64 -39.06
N GLU A 438 8.07 5.76 -37.74
CA GLU A 438 9.04 5.03 -36.92
C GLU A 438 8.80 3.51 -36.95
N TYR A 439 7.54 3.08 -37.07
CA TYR A 439 7.16 1.66 -37.17
C TYR A 439 7.46 1.10 -38.56
N GLN A 440 7.28 1.91 -39.61
CA GLN A 440 7.70 1.55 -40.97
C GLN A 440 9.22 1.38 -41.04
N LYS A 441 9.98 2.31 -40.45
CA LYS A 441 11.45 2.23 -40.36
C LYS A 441 11.93 0.99 -39.59
N LEU A 442 11.29 0.66 -38.46
CA LEU A 442 11.56 -0.57 -37.71
C LEU A 442 11.27 -1.83 -38.54
N THR A 443 10.17 -1.84 -39.31
CA THR A 443 9.79 -2.95 -40.20
C THR A 443 10.90 -3.23 -41.21
N SER A 444 11.33 -2.20 -41.95
CA SER A 444 12.42 -2.30 -42.92
C SER A 444 13.72 -2.80 -42.28
N GLN A 445 14.08 -2.28 -41.10
CA GLN A 445 15.28 -2.72 -40.38
C GLN A 445 15.22 -4.20 -39.96
N VAL A 446 14.06 -4.67 -39.49
CA VAL A 446 13.86 -6.07 -39.11
C VAL A 446 13.96 -6.97 -40.34
N HIS A 447 13.32 -6.59 -41.46
CA HIS A 447 13.39 -7.32 -42.73
C HIS A 447 14.82 -7.43 -43.28
N GLU A 448 15.58 -6.33 -43.25
CA GLU A 448 16.98 -6.30 -43.65
C GLU A 448 17.83 -7.26 -42.81
N ILE A 449 17.69 -7.22 -41.48
CA ILE A 449 18.44 -8.10 -40.56
C ILE A 449 18.08 -9.58 -40.79
N VAL A 450 16.78 -9.91 -40.94
CA VAL A 450 16.33 -11.28 -41.23
C VAL A 450 16.88 -11.77 -42.57
N GLY A 451 16.80 -10.94 -43.62
CA GLY A 451 17.35 -11.27 -44.94
C GLY A 451 18.85 -11.51 -44.91
N ARG A 452 19.60 -10.63 -44.22
CA ARG A 452 21.06 -10.73 -44.06
C ARG A 452 21.48 -12.01 -43.31
N ILE A 453 20.82 -12.34 -42.20
CA ILE A 453 21.15 -13.56 -41.43
C ILE A 453 20.77 -14.81 -42.22
N ASN A 454 19.58 -14.85 -42.83
CA ASN A 454 19.15 -16.00 -43.64
C ASN A 454 20.03 -16.21 -44.88
N GLY A 455 20.50 -15.15 -45.53
CA GLY A 455 21.44 -15.25 -46.66
C GLY A 455 22.85 -15.70 -46.25
N ARG A 456 23.27 -15.44 -45.01
CA ARG A 456 24.60 -15.77 -44.49
C ARG A 456 24.70 -17.17 -43.85
N PHE A 457 23.64 -17.62 -43.19
CA PHE A 457 23.63 -18.89 -42.42
C PHE A 457 22.58 -19.90 -42.90
N GLY A 458 21.75 -19.54 -43.89
CA GLY A 458 20.82 -20.47 -44.53
C GLY A 458 21.51 -21.42 -45.51
N SER A 459 20.85 -22.55 -45.76
CA SER A 459 21.19 -23.52 -46.78
C SER A 459 20.08 -23.61 -47.84
N LEU A 460 20.30 -24.38 -48.91
CA LEU A 460 19.31 -24.59 -49.98
C LEU A 460 18.00 -25.23 -49.47
N THR A 461 18.00 -25.90 -48.32
CA THR A 461 16.86 -26.64 -47.78
C THR A 461 16.30 -26.06 -46.48
N ALA A 462 17.04 -25.17 -45.80
CA ALA A 462 16.65 -24.64 -44.49
C ALA A 462 17.16 -23.21 -44.27
N VAL A 463 16.30 -22.36 -43.70
CA VAL A 463 16.68 -21.05 -43.16
C VAL A 463 16.74 -21.09 -41.63
N PRO A 464 17.66 -20.36 -40.98
CA PRO A 464 17.77 -20.31 -39.53
C PRO A 464 16.66 -19.46 -38.88
N ILE A 465 16.07 -18.50 -39.62
CA ILE A 465 14.99 -17.63 -39.12
C ILE A 465 13.75 -17.74 -40.02
N HIS A 466 12.61 -18.11 -39.44
CA HIS A 466 11.29 -17.89 -40.03
C HIS A 466 10.64 -16.66 -39.38
N HIS A 467 10.54 -15.59 -40.14
CA HIS A 467 9.86 -14.36 -39.75
C HIS A 467 8.46 -14.31 -40.37
N LEU A 468 7.46 -13.90 -39.60
CA LEU A 468 6.06 -13.88 -40.00
C LEU A 468 5.36 -12.61 -39.51
N ASP A 469 5.07 -11.68 -40.43
CA ASP A 469 4.33 -10.44 -40.18
C ASP A 469 2.82 -10.66 -40.20
N ARG A 470 2.31 -11.44 -39.25
CA ARG A 470 0.88 -11.74 -39.15
C ARG A 470 0.44 -12.08 -37.73
N THR A 471 -0.84 -11.84 -37.45
CA THR A 471 -1.53 -12.47 -36.33
C THR A 471 -1.61 -13.99 -36.54
N LEU A 472 -1.49 -14.74 -35.45
CA LEU A 472 -1.83 -16.16 -35.42
C LEU A 472 -3.13 -16.34 -34.65
N ASP A 473 -3.91 -17.35 -35.01
CA ASP A 473 -5.04 -17.78 -34.22
C ASP A 473 -4.58 -18.38 -32.87
N PHE A 474 -5.48 -18.33 -31.89
CA PHE A 474 -5.20 -18.81 -30.53
C PHE A 474 -4.78 -20.28 -30.50
N GLN A 475 -5.33 -21.14 -31.37
CA GLN A 475 -5.04 -22.58 -31.37
C GLN A 475 -3.64 -22.87 -31.94
N ALA A 476 -3.25 -22.24 -33.06
CA ALA A 476 -1.89 -22.33 -33.58
C ALA A 476 -0.85 -21.69 -32.64
N LEU A 477 -1.19 -20.59 -31.94
CA LEU A 477 -0.30 -19.98 -30.96
C LEU A 477 -0.03 -20.90 -29.76
N CYS A 478 -1.07 -21.54 -29.20
CA CYS A 478 -0.90 -22.55 -28.15
C CYS A 478 -0.05 -23.75 -28.61
N ALA A 479 -0.28 -24.25 -29.83
CA ALA A 479 0.54 -25.30 -30.42
C ALA A 479 2.01 -24.88 -30.56
N LEU A 480 2.26 -23.65 -31.01
CA LEU A 480 3.59 -23.07 -31.19
C LEU A 480 4.33 -22.91 -29.86
N TYR A 481 3.66 -22.44 -28.80
CA TYR A 481 4.23 -22.41 -27.46
C TYR A 481 4.59 -23.82 -26.97
N ALA A 482 3.72 -24.82 -27.14
CA ALA A 482 3.97 -26.18 -26.68
C ALA A 482 5.15 -26.88 -27.37
N VAL A 483 5.39 -26.60 -28.66
CA VAL A 483 6.54 -27.17 -29.41
C VAL A 483 7.85 -26.40 -29.22
N THR A 484 7.85 -25.26 -28.56
CA THR A 484 9.06 -24.43 -28.38
C THR A 484 10.01 -25.02 -27.33
N ASP A 485 11.32 -25.02 -27.61
CA ASP A 485 12.38 -25.37 -26.64
C ASP A 485 12.87 -24.16 -25.84
N VAL A 486 12.99 -22.99 -26.48
CA VAL A 486 13.45 -21.74 -25.85
C VAL A 486 12.59 -20.55 -26.28
N ALA A 487 11.98 -19.85 -25.34
CA ALA A 487 11.30 -18.58 -25.60
C ALA A 487 12.24 -17.39 -25.37
N LEU A 488 12.23 -16.42 -26.29
CA LEU A 488 13.05 -15.21 -26.27
C LEU A 488 12.16 -13.97 -26.10
N VAL A 489 12.10 -13.46 -24.86
CA VAL A 489 11.42 -12.21 -24.50
C VAL A 489 12.46 -11.15 -24.16
N THR A 490 12.93 -10.41 -25.16
CA THR A 490 14.08 -9.48 -25.07
C THR A 490 13.67 -8.01 -25.16
N SER A 491 12.50 -7.66 -24.59
CA SER A 491 11.96 -6.29 -24.63
C SER A 491 12.86 -5.30 -23.88
N LEU A 492 13.13 -4.15 -24.49
CA LEU A 492 14.02 -3.10 -23.94
C LEU A 492 13.41 -2.43 -22.71
N ARG A 493 12.08 -2.26 -22.72
CA ARG A 493 11.21 -1.90 -21.59
C ARG A 493 9.83 -2.50 -21.85
N ASP A 494 9.21 -3.11 -20.84
CA ASP A 494 7.85 -3.65 -20.95
C ASP A 494 7.16 -3.59 -19.58
N GLY A 495 5.88 -3.20 -19.54
CA GLY A 495 5.14 -3.04 -18.28
C GLY A 495 4.92 -4.36 -17.55
N MET A 496 4.71 -5.45 -18.29
CA MET A 496 4.69 -6.81 -17.73
C MET A 496 5.25 -7.83 -18.71
N ASN A 497 4.78 -7.86 -19.95
CA ASN A 497 4.97 -8.93 -20.94
C ASN A 497 4.23 -10.25 -20.62
N LEU A 498 2.97 -10.35 -21.06
CA LEU A 498 2.14 -11.55 -20.86
C LEU A 498 2.56 -12.77 -21.70
N VAL A 499 3.21 -12.58 -22.86
CA VAL A 499 3.75 -13.69 -23.70
C VAL A 499 4.66 -14.62 -22.88
N SER A 500 5.41 -14.07 -21.91
CA SER A 500 6.21 -14.87 -20.97
C SER A 500 5.38 -15.81 -20.07
N TYR A 501 4.19 -15.37 -19.63
CA TYR A 501 3.23 -16.17 -18.85
C TYR A 501 2.54 -17.22 -19.74
N GLU A 502 2.12 -16.83 -20.95
CA GLU A 502 1.45 -17.70 -21.92
C GLU A 502 2.34 -18.90 -22.30
N PHE A 503 3.63 -18.62 -22.61
CA PHE A 503 4.62 -19.66 -22.86
C PHE A 503 4.76 -20.61 -21.68
N VAL A 504 4.89 -20.09 -20.44
CA VAL A 504 5.04 -20.92 -19.24
C VAL A 504 3.81 -21.81 -19.02
N ALA A 505 2.60 -21.30 -19.21
CA ALA A 505 1.36 -22.08 -19.07
C ALA A 505 1.29 -23.25 -20.07
N CYS A 506 1.78 -23.06 -21.30
CA CYS A 506 1.78 -24.12 -22.32
C CYS A 506 2.94 -25.14 -22.21
N GLN A 507 3.81 -25.05 -21.21
CA GLN A 507 5.09 -25.78 -21.19
C GLN A 507 5.18 -27.00 -20.26
N GLU A 508 4.08 -27.41 -19.62
CA GLU A 508 4.05 -28.54 -18.67
C GLU A 508 4.63 -29.85 -19.25
N LYS A 509 4.31 -30.18 -20.50
CA LYS A 509 4.82 -31.41 -21.14
C LYS A 509 6.32 -31.29 -21.49
N LYS A 510 6.78 -30.17 -22.05
CA LYS A 510 8.12 -30.00 -22.65
C LYS A 510 9.20 -29.36 -21.75
N LYS A 511 8.83 -28.56 -20.75
CA LYS A 511 9.73 -27.85 -19.81
C LYS A 511 10.82 -27.02 -20.53
N GLY A 512 10.41 -26.25 -21.53
CA GLY A 512 11.25 -25.32 -22.27
C GLY A 512 11.78 -24.17 -21.40
N VAL A 513 12.84 -23.52 -21.87
CA VAL A 513 13.54 -22.47 -21.13
C VAL A 513 13.02 -21.09 -21.56
N LEU A 514 12.65 -20.26 -20.57
CA LEU A 514 12.32 -18.85 -20.80
C LEU A 514 13.57 -17.99 -20.63
N ILE A 515 13.99 -17.29 -21.68
CA ILE A 515 14.93 -16.17 -21.61
C ILE A 515 14.10 -14.88 -21.58
N LEU A 516 14.31 -14.07 -20.55
CA LEU A 516 13.48 -12.91 -20.22
C LEU A 516 14.33 -11.68 -19.93
N SER A 517 13.98 -10.53 -20.50
CA SER A 517 14.66 -9.28 -20.18
C SER A 517 14.41 -8.86 -18.73
N GLU A 518 15.46 -8.41 -18.05
CA GLU A 518 15.37 -7.73 -16.76
C GLU A 518 14.52 -6.44 -16.77
N PHE A 519 14.22 -5.89 -17.96
CA PHE A 519 13.45 -4.66 -18.14
C PHE A 519 11.96 -4.87 -18.43
N ALA A 520 11.49 -6.12 -18.45
CA ALA A 520 10.07 -6.46 -18.45
C ALA A 520 9.56 -6.65 -17.02
N GLY A 521 8.36 -6.15 -16.69
CA GLY A 521 7.77 -6.34 -15.36
C GLY A 521 7.69 -7.81 -14.90
N ALA A 522 7.51 -8.75 -15.84
CA ALA A 522 7.54 -10.19 -15.57
C ALA A 522 8.87 -10.68 -14.98
N ALA A 523 9.98 -9.95 -15.10
CA ALA A 523 11.25 -10.34 -14.49
C ALA A 523 11.16 -10.40 -12.95
N GLN A 524 10.35 -9.54 -12.33
CA GLN A 524 10.15 -9.54 -10.88
C GLN A 524 9.34 -10.78 -10.41
N SER A 525 8.43 -11.27 -11.26
CA SER A 525 7.59 -12.43 -10.99
C SER A 525 8.23 -13.78 -11.37
N LEU A 526 8.76 -13.86 -12.59
CA LEU A 526 9.23 -15.08 -13.26
C LEU A 526 10.76 -15.22 -13.26
N GLY A 527 11.50 -14.26 -12.68
CA GLY A 527 12.96 -14.25 -12.65
C GLY A 527 13.58 -15.43 -11.88
N ALA A 528 12.85 -16.03 -10.94
CA ALA A 528 13.31 -17.20 -10.19
C ALA A 528 13.50 -18.45 -11.08
N GLY A 529 12.67 -18.63 -12.11
CA GLY A 529 12.80 -19.70 -13.09
C GLY A 529 13.47 -19.27 -14.40
N ALA A 530 13.27 -18.04 -14.85
CA ALA A 530 13.79 -17.55 -16.13
C ALA A 530 15.32 -17.42 -16.15
N LEU A 531 15.89 -17.33 -17.35
CA LEU A 531 17.22 -16.77 -17.57
C LEU A 531 17.04 -15.27 -17.82
N LEU A 532 17.31 -14.46 -16.79
CA LEU A 532 17.32 -13.00 -16.93
C LEU A 532 18.51 -12.55 -17.79
N VAL A 533 18.26 -11.59 -18.68
CA VAL A 533 19.27 -11.00 -19.57
C VAL A 533 19.08 -9.49 -19.72
N ASN A 534 20.18 -8.78 -19.92
CA ASN A 534 20.19 -7.43 -20.42
C ASN A 534 20.16 -7.43 -21.98
N PRO A 535 19.06 -6.99 -22.63
CA PRO A 535 18.92 -7.05 -24.09
C PRO A 535 19.84 -6.06 -24.84
N TRP A 536 20.43 -5.07 -24.16
CA TRP A 536 21.45 -4.20 -24.75
C TRP A 536 22.79 -4.92 -24.87
N ASN A 537 23.04 -5.95 -24.05
CA ASN A 537 24.23 -6.79 -24.10
C ASN A 537 24.00 -8.00 -25.02
N ILE A 538 24.14 -7.79 -26.33
CA ILE A 538 23.98 -8.80 -27.38
C ILE A 538 24.80 -10.09 -27.08
N THR A 539 26.00 -9.94 -26.52
CA THR A 539 26.89 -11.06 -26.15
C THR A 539 26.33 -11.91 -25.00
N GLU A 540 25.68 -11.27 -24.02
CA GLU A 540 25.05 -11.96 -22.89
C GLU A 540 23.78 -12.70 -23.33
N VAL A 541 22.97 -12.10 -24.21
CA VAL A 541 21.82 -12.78 -24.80
C VAL A 541 22.28 -13.99 -25.63
N ALA A 542 23.33 -13.87 -26.44
CA ALA A 542 23.92 -15.00 -27.19
C ALA A 542 24.41 -16.13 -26.26
N LYS A 543 25.09 -15.79 -25.15
CA LYS A 543 25.50 -16.74 -24.11
C LYS A 543 24.31 -17.38 -23.39
N ALA A 544 23.23 -16.63 -23.14
CA ALA A 544 22.01 -17.15 -22.55
C ALA A 544 21.28 -18.13 -23.48
N ILE A 545 21.29 -17.87 -24.80
CA ILE A 545 20.81 -18.81 -25.83
C ILE A 545 21.60 -20.12 -25.77
N SER A 546 22.94 -20.04 -25.81
CA SER A 546 23.80 -21.23 -25.71
C SER A 546 23.57 -21.99 -24.40
N LYS A 547 23.44 -21.29 -23.27
CA LYS A 547 23.11 -21.89 -21.97
C LYS A 547 21.74 -22.57 -21.96
N ALA A 548 20.71 -21.96 -22.56
CA ALA A 548 19.36 -22.50 -22.62
C ALA A 548 19.29 -23.80 -23.44
N LEU A 549 19.96 -23.83 -24.60
CA LEU A 549 20.01 -24.99 -25.49
C LEU A 549 20.79 -26.17 -24.88
N ASN A 550 21.83 -25.89 -24.10
CA ASN A 550 22.64 -26.89 -23.40
C ASN A 550 22.14 -27.25 -21.98
N MET A 551 21.00 -26.70 -21.53
CA MET A 551 20.52 -26.88 -20.15
C MET A 551 20.02 -28.31 -19.87
N LYS A 552 20.54 -28.93 -18.81
CA LYS A 552 20.16 -30.30 -18.39
C LYS A 552 18.71 -30.34 -17.90
N SER A 553 18.01 -31.46 -18.16
CA SER A 553 16.56 -31.58 -17.83
C SER A 553 16.21 -31.26 -16.37
N PRO A 554 16.94 -31.72 -15.34
CA PRO A 554 16.62 -31.41 -13.95
C PRO A 554 16.67 -29.90 -13.62
N GLU A 555 17.55 -29.12 -14.27
CA GLU A 555 17.55 -27.66 -14.09
C GLU A 555 16.35 -27.02 -14.77
N ARG A 556 16.01 -27.44 -16.00
CA ARG A 556 14.84 -26.95 -16.74
C ARG A 556 13.53 -27.23 -16.00
N GLU A 557 13.36 -28.45 -15.51
CA GLU A 557 12.19 -28.87 -14.73
C GLU A 557 12.08 -28.08 -13.41
N LYS A 558 13.20 -27.90 -12.69
CA LYS A 558 13.23 -27.05 -11.49
C LYS A 558 12.80 -25.62 -11.82
N ARG A 559 13.36 -25.02 -12.88
CA ARG A 559 13.04 -23.64 -13.32
C ARG A 559 11.58 -23.49 -13.73
N HIS A 560 11.10 -24.38 -14.61
CA HIS A 560 9.72 -24.40 -15.08
C HIS A 560 8.74 -24.52 -13.91
N ARG A 561 9.00 -25.41 -12.93
CA ARG A 561 8.12 -25.59 -11.76
C ARG A 561 7.91 -24.32 -10.93
N HIS A 562 8.93 -23.49 -10.73
CA HIS A 562 8.78 -22.22 -10.00
C HIS A 562 7.89 -21.24 -10.78
N ASN A 563 8.15 -21.06 -12.08
CA ASN A 563 7.38 -20.14 -12.91
C ASN A 563 5.95 -20.64 -13.12
N PHE A 564 5.76 -21.94 -13.39
CA PHE A 564 4.43 -22.54 -13.58
C PHE A 564 3.56 -22.41 -12.33
N HIS A 565 4.14 -22.60 -11.13
CA HIS A 565 3.42 -22.36 -9.89
C HIS A 565 3.02 -20.88 -9.71
N HIS A 566 3.88 -19.93 -10.10
CA HIS A 566 3.52 -18.51 -10.07
C HIS A 566 2.39 -18.18 -11.05
N VAL A 567 2.49 -18.64 -12.31
CA VAL A 567 1.51 -18.36 -13.38
C VAL A 567 0.13 -18.98 -13.10
N THR A 568 0.06 -20.16 -12.46
CA THR A 568 -1.21 -20.80 -12.10
C THR A 568 -1.82 -20.28 -10.80
N THR A 569 -1.05 -19.63 -9.93
CA THR A 569 -1.58 -19.00 -8.71
C THR A 569 -1.99 -17.55 -8.92
N HIS A 570 -1.10 -16.74 -9.50
CA HIS A 570 -1.30 -15.30 -9.68
C HIS A 570 -1.94 -15.05 -11.05
N THR A 571 -3.23 -15.36 -11.15
CA THR A 571 -4.00 -15.26 -12.39
C THR A 571 -4.50 -13.84 -12.64
N ALA A 572 -5.00 -13.61 -13.85
CA ALA A 572 -5.62 -12.34 -14.21
C ALA A 572 -6.91 -12.06 -13.40
N GLN A 573 -7.57 -13.11 -12.92
CA GLN A 573 -8.75 -13.02 -12.04
C GLN A 573 -8.35 -12.63 -10.61
N GLU A 574 -7.30 -13.24 -10.02
CA GLU A 574 -6.80 -12.83 -8.68
C GLU A 574 -6.36 -11.36 -8.69
N TRP A 575 -5.73 -10.89 -9.78
CA TRP A 575 -5.38 -9.47 -9.99
C TRP A 575 -6.61 -8.54 -9.91
N ALA A 576 -7.69 -8.88 -10.62
CA ALA A 576 -8.91 -8.08 -10.64
C ALA A 576 -9.67 -8.10 -9.31
N GLU A 577 -9.85 -9.28 -8.71
CA GLU A 577 -10.45 -9.42 -7.37
C GLU A 577 -9.68 -8.61 -6.32
N THR A 578 -8.34 -8.68 -6.35
CA THR A 578 -7.48 -7.95 -5.38
C THR A 578 -7.58 -6.44 -5.57
N PHE A 579 -7.54 -5.93 -6.80
CA PHE A 579 -7.64 -4.49 -7.06
C PHE A 579 -8.99 -3.91 -6.63
N VAL A 580 -10.09 -4.62 -6.91
CA VAL A 580 -11.44 -4.17 -6.58
C VAL A 580 -11.72 -4.27 -5.06
N SER A 581 -11.19 -5.29 -4.37
CA SER A 581 -11.20 -5.35 -2.89
C SER A 581 -10.48 -4.14 -2.31
N GLU A 582 -9.22 -3.90 -2.71
CA GLU A 582 -8.40 -2.81 -2.17
C GLU A 582 -9.05 -1.44 -2.43
N LEU A 583 -9.70 -1.23 -3.58
CA LEU A 583 -10.41 0.00 -3.90
C LEU A 583 -11.64 0.21 -2.99
N ASN A 584 -12.44 -0.84 -2.74
CA ASN A 584 -13.55 -0.77 -1.80
C ASN A 584 -13.05 -0.50 -0.37
N ASP A 585 -12.01 -1.20 0.08
CA ASP A 585 -11.39 -1.04 1.39
C ASP A 585 -10.85 0.39 1.58
N THR A 586 -10.16 0.95 0.58
CA THR A 586 -9.64 2.33 0.57
C THR A 586 -10.75 3.37 0.70
N VAL A 587 -11.89 3.17 0.01
CA VAL A 587 -13.03 4.09 0.11
C VAL A 587 -13.68 4.02 1.49
N VAL A 588 -13.76 2.85 2.11
CA VAL A 588 -14.25 2.70 3.49
C VAL A 588 -13.30 3.35 4.49
N GLU A 589 -11.99 3.11 4.39
CA GLU A 589 -10.96 3.77 5.21
C GLU A 589 -11.03 5.30 5.08
N ALA A 590 -11.14 5.83 3.86
CA ALA A 590 -11.28 7.27 3.62
C ALA A 590 -12.56 7.84 4.25
N GLN A 591 -13.70 7.14 4.11
CA GLN A 591 -14.95 7.55 4.74
C GLN A 591 -14.88 7.52 6.28
N LEU A 592 -14.17 6.56 6.86
CA LEU A 592 -13.94 6.50 8.31
C LEU A 592 -13.08 7.68 8.76
N ARG A 593 -11.99 8.00 8.05
CA ARG A 593 -11.14 9.18 8.32
C ARG A 593 -11.93 10.49 8.23
N THR A 594 -12.80 10.65 7.23
CA THR A 594 -13.69 11.83 7.14
C THR A 594 -14.74 11.86 8.26
N LYS A 595 -15.29 10.71 8.68
CA LYS A 595 -16.23 10.63 9.82
C LYS A 595 -15.57 10.92 11.18
N GLN A 596 -14.26 10.72 11.29
CA GLN A 596 -13.44 11.03 12.47
C GLN A 596 -13.05 12.51 12.57
N THR A 597 -13.49 13.38 11.66
CA THR A 597 -13.26 14.83 11.82
C THR A 597 -14.08 15.35 13.00
N PRO A 598 -13.47 15.90 14.08
CA PRO A 598 -14.23 16.12 15.30
C PRO A 598 -15.11 17.38 15.21
N PRO A 599 -16.35 17.35 15.73
CA PRO A 599 -17.24 18.51 15.73
C PRO A 599 -16.65 19.68 16.52
N ARG A 600 -17.08 20.91 16.22
CA ARG A 600 -16.66 22.10 16.98
C ARG A 600 -17.16 21.99 18.43
N LEU A 601 -16.34 22.42 19.38
CA LEU A 601 -16.70 22.40 20.80
C LEU A 601 -17.96 23.24 21.05
N LYS A 602 -18.93 22.68 21.78
CA LYS A 602 -20.13 23.39 22.23
C LYS A 602 -19.87 24.03 23.59
N THR A 603 -19.25 25.21 23.60
CA THR A 603 -18.83 25.97 24.79
C THR A 603 -19.82 25.91 25.96
N ASN A 604 -21.09 26.24 25.70
CA ASN A 604 -22.17 26.23 26.69
C ASN A 604 -22.33 24.89 27.43
N ILE A 605 -22.10 23.75 26.76
CA ILE A 605 -22.24 22.42 27.36
C ILE A 605 -21.04 22.12 28.25
N ALA A 606 -19.83 22.44 27.80
CA ALA A 606 -18.61 22.25 28.60
C ALA A 606 -18.66 23.07 29.90
N ILE A 607 -19.01 24.36 29.80
CA ILE A 607 -19.17 25.25 30.97
C ILE A 607 -20.27 24.74 31.92
N GLN A 608 -21.42 24.28 31.40
CA GLN A 608 -22.49 23.74 32.24
C GLN A 608 -22.12 22.45 32.98
N GLN A 609 -21.23 21.61 32.45
CA GLN A 609 -20.72 20.44 33.18
C GLN A 609 -19.63 20.83 34.16
N TYR A 610 -18.71 21.73 33.76
CA TYR A 610 -17.68 22.28 34.64
C TYR A 610 -18.28 22.84 35.95
N LEU A 611 -19.34 23.65 35.86
CA LEU A 611 -20.01 24.22 37.03
C LEU A 611 -20.67 23.18 37.96
N LYS A 612 -21.12 22.04 37.44
CA LYS A 612 -21.77 20.95 38.21
C LYS A 612 -20.77 20.04 38.91
N SER A 613 -19.52 20.07 38.46
CA SER A 613 -18.47 19.17 38.92
C SER A 613 -17.78 19.63 40.19
N THR A 614 -17.37 18.65 41.00
CA THR A 614 -16.83 18.81 42.35
C THR A 614 -15.30 18.75 42.41
N ASN A 615 -14.65 18.02 41.49
CA ASN A 615 -13.19 17.90 41.41
C ASN A 615 -12.75 17.82 39.94
N ARG A 616 -12.08 18.87 39.47
CA ARG A 616 -11.93 19.20 38.04
C ARG A 616 -10.47 19.16 37.62
N LEU A 617 -10.18 18.54 36.49
CA LEU A 617 -8.84 18.50 35.88
C LEU A 617 -8.84 19.26 34.55
N LEU A 618 -8.00 20.28 34.45
CA LEU A 618 -7.76 21.05 33.23
C LEU A 618 -6.36 20.74 32.72
N ILE A 619 -6.25 20.18 31.51
CA ILE A 619 -4.98 19.87 30.85
C ILE A 619 -4.83 20.79 29.64
N LEU A 620 -3.77 21.59 29.61
CA LEU A 620 -3.56 22.64 28.61
C LEU A 620 -2.19 22.47 27.95
N GLY A 621 -2.15 22.40 26.63
CA GLY A 621 -0.90 22.51 25.87
C GLY A 621 -0.37 23.94 25.92
N PHE A 622 0.94 24.13 26.08
CA PHE A 622 1.55 25.47 26.06
C PHE A 622 1.67 26.01 24.63
N ASN A 623 2.51 25.36 23.82
CA ASN A 623 2.86 25.79 22.46
C ASN A 623 1.63 25.77 21.53
N GLY A 624 1.28 26.92 20.95
CA GLY A 624 0.17 27.05 20.00
C GLY A 624 -1.23 26.93 20.61
N THR A 625 -1.36 27.11 21.93
CA THR A 625 -2.65 27.00 22.65
C THR A 625 -2.77 28.00 23.81
N LEU A 626 -1.67 28.30 24.51
CA LEU A 626 -1.59 29.39 25.51
C LEU A 626 -0.69 30.55 25.06
N THR A 627 0.09 30.34 23.98
CA THR A 627 0.95 31.32 23.33
C THR A 627 0.22 31.99 22.16
N GLU A 628 0.53 33.25 21.87
CA GLU A 628 -0.04 34.01 20.75
C GLU A 628 0.24 33.34 19.38
N PRO A 629 -0.75 33.26 18.45
CA PRO A 629 -0.57 32.61 17.16
C PRO A 629 0.13 33.55 16.16
N VAL A 630 1.43 33.33 15.93
CA VAL A 630 2.22 34.15 15.00
C VAL A 630 2.05 33.69 13.54
N GLU A 631 1.28 34.42 12.73
CA GLU A 631 1.65 34.70 11.32
C GLU A 631 1.11 36.06 10.77
N ARG A 632 2.09 36.95 10.48
CA ARG A 632 2.12 37.95 9.39
C ARG A 632 1.23 39.22 9.41
N ARG A 633 1.91 40.35 9.70
CA ARG A 633 1.93 41.54 8.82
C ARG A 633 3.37 42.05 8.62
N GLY A 634 3.92 41.86 7.42
CA GLY A 634 5.07 42.60 6.81
C GLY A 634 6.43 42.65 7.55
N ASP A 635 7.49 42.10 6.92
CA ASP A 635 8.94 42.38 7.01
C ASP A 635 9.65 42.68 8.36
N GLN A 636 8.96 42.64 9.51
CA GLN A 636 9.56 42.77 10.83
C GLN A 636 9.33 41.48 11.61
N TYR A 637 10.33 40.60 11.53
CA TYR A 637 10.44 39.44 12.42
C TYR A 637 10.77 39.93 13.83
N LYS A 638 9.75 40.23 14.65
CA LYS A 638 9.95 40.32 16.10
C LYS A 638 10.37 38.94 16.63
N GLU A 639 11.34 38.94 17.54
CA GLU A 639 11.74 37.73 18.24
C GLU A 639 10.55 37.09 18.96
N MET A 640 10.47 35.76 18.85
CA MET A 640 9.37 34.97 19.35
C MET A 640 9.57 34.68 20.84
N GLU A 641 9.27 35.66 21.70
CA GLU A 641 9.13 35.42 23.13
C GLU A 641 7.91 34.50 23.36
N LEU A 642 8.18 33.23 23.65
CA LEU A 642 7.18 32.23 24.02
C LEU A 642 6.58 32.59 25.39
N THR A 643 5.64 33.53 25.37
CA THR A 643 4.99 34.10 26.55
C THR A 643 3.51 33.75 26.58
N VAL A 644 2.94 33.62 27.78
CA VAL A 644 1.50 33.44 27.97
C VAL A 644 0.74 34.67 27.46
N HIS A 645 -0.29 34.46 26.64
CA HIS A 645 -1.11 35.51 26.04
C HIS A 645 -1.55 36.54 27.10
N PRO A 646 -1.33 37.86 26.88
CA PRO A 646 -1.47 38.87 27.94
C PRO A 646 -2.89 38.96 28.50
N GLU A 647 -3.91 38.80 27.65
CA GLU A 647 -5.32 38.80 28.08
C GLU A 647 -5.73 37.56 28.87
N LEU A 648 -4.94 36.48 28.81
CA LEU A 648 -5.26 35.23 29.51
C LEU A 648 -4.78 35.27 30.97
N LYS A 649 -3.77 36.07 31.31
CA LYS A 649 -3.12 36.08 32.63
C LYS A 649 -4.12 36.21 33.79
N GLN A 650 -5.04 37.17 33.72
CA GLN A 650 -6.04 37.40 34.79
C GLN A 650 -7.00 36.21 34.96
N SER A 651 -7.56 35.68 33.86
CA SER A 651 -8.45 34.51 33.89
C SER A 651 -7.70 33.25 34.34
N PHE A 652 -6.44 33.11 33.97
CA PHE A 652 -5.59 31.99 34.37
C PHE A 652 -5.27 32.03 35.88
N THR A 653 -4.98 33.21 36.46
CA THR A 653 -4.86 33.37 37.92
C THR A 653 -6.13 32.92 38.63
N GLN A 654 -7.32 33.31 38.13
CA GLN A 654 -8.61 32.93 38.71
C GLN A 654 -8.82 31.41 38.70
N LEU A 655 -8.54 30.74 37.57
CA LEU A 655 -8.66 29.28 37.45
C LEU A 655 -7.66 28.51 38.31
N CYS A 656 -6.43 29.01 38.48
CA CYS A 656 -5.41 28.39 39.33
C CYS A 656 -5.62 28.65 40.84
N SER A 657 -6.49 29.61 41.20
CA SER A 657 -6.83 29.92 42.60
C SER A 657 -7.99 29.10 43.16
N ASP A 658 -8.77 28.42 42.31
CA ASP A 658 -9.88 27.55 42.73
C ASP A 658 -9.36 26.22 43.30
N PRO A 659 -9.56 25.91 44.60
CA PRO A 659 -9.09 24.67 45.20
C PRO A 659 -9.78 23.41 44.66
N LYS A 660 -10.90 23.54 43.93
CA LYS A 660 -11.60 22.41 43.27
C LYS A 660 -11.07 22.10 41.87
N THR A 661 -10.16 22.92 41.35
CA THR A 661 -9.64 22.82 39.99
C THR A 661 -8.14 22.59 40.00
N THR A 662 -7.70 21.47 39.42
CA THR A 662 -6.27 21.18 39.21
C THR A 662 -5.92 21.48 37.75
N VAL A 663 -4.95 22.37 37.55
CA VAL A 663 -4.46 22.76 36.22
C VAL A 663 -3.11 22.14 35.94
N VAL A 664 -3.00 21.47 34.78
CA VAL A 664 -1.78 20.84 34.26
C VAL A 664 -1.40 21.51 32.93
N VAL A 665 -0.18 22.02 32.83
CA VAL A 665 0.37 22.60 31.59
C VAL A 665 1.41 21.65 30.99
N LEU A 666 1.19 21.23 29.76
CA LEU A 666 2.08 20.32 29.02
C LEU A 666 2.84 21.08 27.93
N SER A 667 4.16 20.96 27.92
CA SER A 667 5.02 21.61 26.93
C SER A 667 6.10 20.68 26.39
N GLY A 668 6.49 20.91 25.12
CA GLY A 668 7.73 20.35 24.57
C GLY A 668 8.97 21.19 24.89
N SER A 669 8.78 22.40 25.44
CA SER A 669 9.86 23.35 25.74
C SER A 669 10.60 22.98 27.03
N GLY A 670 11.81 23.54 27.19
CA GLY A 670 12.67 23.30 28.36
C GLY A 670 12.16 23.92 29.67
N ARG A 671 12.75 23.50 30.79
CA ARG A 671 12.31 23.84 32.16
C ARG A 671 12.33 25.35 32.46
N THR A 672 13.40 26.03 32.07
CA THR A 672 13.63 27.47 32.33
C THR A 672 12.49 28.35 31.81
N LEU A 673 12.07 28.12 30.57
CA LEU A 673 10.99 28.87 29.92
C LEU A 673 9.63 28.66 30.61
N LEU A 674 9.38 27.46 31.16
CA LEU A 674 8.16 27.20 31.93
C LEU A 674 8.22 27.85 33.30
N ASP A 675 9.37 27.81 33.99
CA ASP A 675 9.55 28.51 35.26
C ASP A 675 9.37 30.03 35.10
N GLU A 676 9.92 30.63 34.05
CA GLU A 676 9.76 32.07 33.74
C GLU A 676 8.30 32.47 33.49
N ASN A 677 7.51 31.62 32.83
CA ASN A 677 6.12 31.90 32.50
C ASN A 677 5.11 31.59 33.61
N PHE A 678 5.37 30.53 34.41
CA PHE A 678 4.36 29.94 35.28
C PHE A 678 4.66 29.95 36.78
N ARG A 679 5.82 30.46 37.24
CA ARG A 679 6.21 30.51 38.66
C ARG A 679 5.16 31.07 39.63
N GLU A 680 4.37 32.02 39.14
CA GLU A 680 3.38 32.77 39.92
C GLU A 680 2.06 32.00 40.11
N TYR A 681 1.85 30.89 39.40
CA TYR A 681 0.59 30.16 39.36
C TYR A 681 0.72 28.75 39.97
N ASN A 682 -0.28 28.36 40.77
CA ASN A 682 -0.34 27.03 41.37
C ASN A 682 -0.74 25.96 40.33
N THR A 683 0.21 25.54 39.50
CA THR A 683 0.00 24.62 38.37
C THR A 683 0.96 23.43 38.43
N TRP A 684 0.56 22.33 37.78
CA TRP A 684 1.46 21.22 37.47
C TRP A 684 2.10 21.47 36.11
N LEU A 685 3.42 21.43 36.03
CA LEU A 685 4.16 21.71 34.80
C LEU A 685 4.84 20.43 34.29
N ALA A 686 4.73 20.15 33.00
CA ALA A 686 5.52 19.12 32.32
C ALA A 686 6.37 19.75 31.21
N ALA A 687 7.69 19.66 31.37
CA ALA A 687 8.68 20.10 30.38
C ALA A 687 9.16 18.92 29.51
N GLU A 688 9.70 19.23 28.33
CA GLU A 688 10.25 18.26 27.37
C GLU A 688 9.33 17.03 27.16
N ASN A 689 8.07 17.31 26.83
CA ASN A 689 7.01 16.32 26.54
C ASN A 689 6.71 15.32 27.69
N GLY A 690 7.14 15.61 28.92
CA GLY A 690 6.90 14.76 30.09
C GLY A 690 8.14 14.23 30.79
N MET A 691 9.35 14.53 30.30
CA MET A 691 10.58 14.10 30.96
C MET A 691 10.70 14.68 32.38
N PHE A 692 10.40 15.97 32.54
CA PHE A 692 10.50 16.69 33.81
C PHE A 692 9.13 17.17 34.27
N LEU A 693 8.82 16.93 35.54
CA LEU A 693 7.55 17.31 36.17
C LEU A 693 7.81 18.24 37.36
N ASN A 694 7.05 19.34 37.47
CA ASN A 694 7.02 20.18 38.65
C ASN A 694 5.64 20.11 39.34
N PRO A 695 5.56 19.58 40.58
CA PRO A 695 4.32 19.55 41.35
C PRO A 695 4.13 20.86 42.12
N SER A 696 3.30 21.77 41.61
CA SER A 696 2.75 22.92 42.37
C SER A 696 3.81 23.73 43.16
N ASN A 697 4.78 24.33 42.45
CA ASN A 697 5.90 25.11 42.98
C ASN A 697 6.92 24.31 43.83
N GLY A 698 7.09 23.01 43.52
CA GLY A 698 8.13 22.15 44.07
C GLY A 698 9.45 22.17 43.29
N GLU A 699 10.36 21.26 43.64
CA GLU A 699 11.56 20.99 42.82
C GLU A 699 11.20 20.14 41.59
N TRP A 700 11.92 20.36 40.48
CA TRP A 700 11.74 19.60 39.24
C TRP A 700 12.12 18.12 39.40
N MET A 701 11.11 17.25 39.42
CA MET A 701 11.29 15.81 39.43
C MET A 701 11.63 15.32 38.01
N THR A 702 12.68 14.52 37.87
CA THR A 702 13.03 13.90 36.59
C THR A 702 12.46 12.48 36.54
N THR A 703 11.66 12.18 35.52
CA THR A 703 10.98 10.89 35.38
C THR A 703 11.77 9.91 34.50
N MET A 704 13.08 9.82 34.75
CA MET A 704 14.00 8.97 34.00
C MET A 704 13.53 7.50 33.98
N PRO A 705 13.42 6.88 32.79
CA PRO A 705 13.61 5.44 32.67
C PRO A 705 15.05 5.09 33.08
N GLU A 706 15.26 4.05 33.88
CA GLU A 706 16.57 3.68 34.46
C GLU A 706 17.66 3.30 33.42
N GLN A 707 17.35 3.31 32.12
CA GLN A 707 18.23 2.88 31.01
C GLN A 707 18.09 3.77 29.77
N LEU A 708 18.10 5.10 29.92
CA LEU A 708 18.21 6.00 28.76
C LEU A 708 19.66 6.02 28.24
N ASN A 709 19.92 5.39 27.10
CA ASN A 709 21.22 5.54 26.42
C ASN A 709 21.22 6.84 25.60
N MET A 710 22.18 7.74 25.87
CA MET A 710 22.32 9.04 25.19
C MET A 710 23.43 9.06 24.12
N GLU A 711 24.07 7.91 23.82
CA GLU A 711 25.11 7.78 22.77
C GLU A 711 24.66 8.24 21.36
N TRP A 712 23.36 8.36 21.12
CA TRP A 712 22.80 8.87 19.86
C TRP A 712 22.90 10.39 19.71
N VAL A 713 22.98 11.15 20.81
CA VAL A 713 22.90 12.62 20.81
C VAL A 713 24.02 13.21 19.97
N ASP A 714 25.28 12.82 20.23
CA ASP A 714 26.44 13.26 19.46
C ASP A 714 26.29 12.94 17.97
N SER A 715 25.79 11.74 17.65
CA SER A 715 25.64 11.30 16.26
C SER A 715 24.55 12.05 15.51
N VAL A 716 23.46 12.44 16.19
CA VAL A 716 22.38 13.26 15.61
C VAL A 716 22.82 14.72 15.50
N LYS A 717 23.59 15.23 16.47
CA LYS A 717 24.16 16.58 16.46
C LYS A 717 25.02 16.85 15.23
N HIS A 718 25.92 15.93 14.87
CA HIS A 718 26.71 16.04 13.63
C HIS A 718 25.83 16.13 12.36
N VAL A 719 24.68 15.45 12.32
CA VAL A 719 23.72 15.55 11.20
C VAL A 719 23.03 16.92 11.22
N PHE A 720 22.60 17.39 12.39
CA PHE A 720 21.97 18.71 12.53
C PHE A 720 22.92 19.86 12.17
N GLU A 721 24.19 19.79 12.57
CA GLU A 721 25.25 20.73 12.19
C GLU A 721 25.41 20.78 10.65
N TYR A 722 25.57 19.63 10.00
CA TYR A 722 25.70 19.52 8.54
C TYR A 722 24.54 20.17 7.76
N PHE A 723 23.30 19.97 8.22
CA PHE A 723 22.13 20.59 7.58
C PHE A 723 21.92 22.05 7.97
N THR A 724 22.41 22.47 9.14
CA THR A 724 22.39 23.88 9.57
C THR A 724 23.33 24.72 8.73
N GLU A 725 24.56 24.26 8.48
CA GLU A 725 25.52 24.92 7.56
C GLU A 725 24.97 25.06 6.14
N ARG A 726 24.19 24.08 5.67
CA ARG A 726 23.60 24.06 4.32
C ARG A 726 22.30 24.85 4.19
N THR A 727 21.69 25.27 5.31
CA THR A 727 20.37 25.90 5.33
C THR A 727 20.46 27.27 6.01
N PRO A 728 20.62 28.36 5.23
CA PRO A 728 20.67 29.71 5.78
C PRO A 728 19.45 30.03 6.64
N GLN A 729 19.69 30.68 7.79
CA GLN A 729 18.66 31.04 8.77
C GLN A 729 17.93 29.83 9.41
N SER A 730 18.56 28.64 9.41
CA SER A 730 18.21 27.56 10.33
C SER A 730 19.14 27.55 11.55
N HIS A 731 18.69 26.94 12.63
CA HIS A 731 19.47 26.69 13.84
C HIS A 731 19.01 25.38 14.50
N PHE A 732 19.84 24.80 15.38
CA PHE A 732 19.37 23.74 16.28
C PHE A 732 19.48 24.16 17.74
N GLU A 733 18.60 23.60 18.56
CA GLU A 733 18.54 23.74 20.00
C GLU A 733 18.87 22.39 20.63
N GLU A 734 19.87 22.38 21.51
CA GLU A 734 20.22 21.25 22.35
C GLU A 734 19.48 21.39 23.69
N ARG A 735 18.67 20.39 24.03
CA ARG A 735 17.91 20.31 25.29
C ARG A 735 18.33 19.07 26.06
N GLU A 736 17.84 18.90 27.28
CA GLU A 736 18.39 17.90 28.20
C GLU A 736 18.01 16.46 27.82
N ALA A 737 16.87 16.26 27.14
CA ALA A 737 16.42 14.96 26.64
C ALA A 737 16.02 14.96 25.15
N SER A 738 16.23 16.06 24.43
CA SER A 738 15.80 16.25 23.05
C SER A 738 16.73 17.16 22.23
N LEU A 739 16.81 16.91 20.93
CA LEU A 739 17.48 17.79 19.95
C LEU A 739 16.43 18.33 18.98
N VAL A 740 16.35 19.65 18.78
CA VAL A 740 15.38 20.28 17.87
C VAL A 740 16.09 21.11 16.80
N TRP A 741 15.96 20.74 15.53
CA TRP A 741 16.36 21.58 14.40
C TRP A 741 15.18 22.45 13.96
N ASN A 742 15.38 23.77 13.95
CA ASN A 742 14.40 24.77 13.57
C ASN A 742 14.81 25.44 12.25
N TYR A 743 13.89 25.47 11.28
CA TYR A 743 14.10 26.13 9.99
C TYR A 743 13.02 27.20 9.73
N ARG A 744 12.52 27.82 10.81
CA ARG A 744 11.38 28.76 10.78
C ARG A 744 11.66 30.04 9.98
N HIS A 745 12.92 30.49 9.96
CA HIS A 745 13.39 31.68 9.27
C HIS A 745 14.03 31.37 7.90
N ALA A 746 14.38 30.11 7.64
CA ALA A 746 14.80 29.67 6.31
C ALA A 746 13.66 29.81 5.29
N ASP A 747 14.02 29.83 4.00
CA ASP A 747 13.02 29.75 2.92
C ASP A 747 12.12 28.52 3.09
N VAL A 748 10.82 28.68 2.89
CA VAL A 748 9.81 27.67 3.25
C VAL A 748 9.88 26.43 2.36
N GLU A 749 10.23 26.58 1.08
CA GLU A 749 10.35 25.44 0.17
C GLU A 749 11.70 24.74 0.33
N PHE A 750 12.79 25.53 0.43
CA PHE A 750 14.13 25.01 0.63
C PHE A 750 14.30 24.33 1.98
N GLY A 751 13.82 24.95 3.07
CA GLY A 751 13.88 24.40 4.43
C GLY A 751 13.12 23.08 4.58
N LYS A 752 11.94 22.96 3.95
CA LYS A 752 11.20 21.69 3.88
C LYS A 752 11.95 20.60 3.12
N LEU A 753 12.64 20.96 2.03
CA LEU A 753 13.45 20.02 1.26
C LEU A 753 14.66 19.53 2.08
N GLN A 754 15.36 20.43 2.77
CA GLN A 754 16.46 20.07 3.67
C GLN A 754 15.97 19.23 4.86
N ALA A 755 14.81 19.53 5.44
CA ALA A 755 14.19 18.74 6.50
C ALA A 755 13.92 17.28 6.05
N ARG A 756 13.37 17.09 4.84
CA ARG A 756 13.09 15.75 4.30
C ARG A 756 14.37 14.97 4.02
N ASP A 757 15.36 15.61 3.44
CA ASP A 757 16.63 14.96 3.13
C ASP A 757 17.39 14.62 4.44
N MET A 758 17.33 15.49 5.46
CA MET A 758 17.78 15.21 6.83
C MET A 758 17.11 13.97 7.42
N LEU A 759 15.77 13.88 7.37
CA LEU A 759 15.03 12.71 7.88
C LEU A 759 15.52 11.41 7.23
N GLN A 760 15.77 11.42 5.92
CA GLN A 760 16.35 10.26 5.23
C GLN A 760 17.75 9.92 5.78
N HIS A 761 18.63 10.92 5.95
CA HIS A 761 19.96 10.72 6.53
C HIS A 761 19.92 10.17 7.96
N LEU A 762 19.04 10.68 8.82
CA LEU A 762 18.82 10.18 10.18
C LEU A 762 18.37 8.72 10.19
N CYS A 763 17.31 8.39 9.43
CA CYS A 763 16.76 7.03 9.35
C CYS A 763 17.72 5.99 8.76
N THR A 764 18.59 6.39 7.82
CA THR A 764 19.59 5.48 7.22
C THR A 764 20.89 5.37 8.01
N GLY A 765 21.16 6.33 8.91
CA GLY A 765 22.40 6.42 9.68
C GLY A 765 22.17 6.16 11.17
N PRO A 766 22.38 7.16 12.04
CA PRO A 766 22.57 6.96 13.47
C PRO A 766 21.32 6.49 14.22
N ILE A 767 20.12 6.75 13.69
CA ILE A 767 18.86 6.42 14.37
C ILE A 767 18.41 4.97 14.11
N SER A 768 18.93 4.32 13.07
CA SER A 768 18.44 2.99 12.62
C SER A 768 18.43 1.88 13.68
N ASN A 769 19.34 1.97 14.67
CA ASN A 769 19.51 0.98 15.76
C ASN A 769 19.30 1.60 17.16
N ALA A 770 18.97 2.89 17.26
CA ALA A 770 18.85 3.61 18.53
C ALA A 770 17.39 3.67 19.01
N SER A 771 17.17 3.65 20.34
CA SER A 771 15.85 3.75 20.96
C SER A 771 15.35 5.20 21.01
N VAL A 772 15.21 5.83 19.85
CA VAL A 772 14.81 7.23 19.71
C VAL A 772 13.66 7.38 18.73
N GLU A 773 12.87 8.42 18.94
CA GLU A 773 11.76 8.83 18.10
C GLU A 773 12.11 10.14 17.38
N VAL A 774 11.79 10.21 16.09
CA VAL A 774 11.87 11.44 15.31
C VAL A 774 10.46 11.97 15.09
N VAL A 775 10.25 13.24 15.43
CA VAL A 775 8.97 13.93 15.39
C VAL A 775 9.10 15.11 14.42
N GLN A 776 8.35 15.06 13.33
CA GLN A 776 8.37 16.09 12.29
C GLN A 776 7.33 17.17 12.60
N GLY A 777 7.80 18.38 12.90
CA GLY A 777 6.97 19.59 13.02
C GLY A 777 6.77 20.30 11.69
N SER A 778 5.92 21.33 11.67
CA SER A 778 5.59 22.11 10.46
C SER A 778 6.77 22.93 9.91
N ARG A 779 7.68 23.38 10.79
CA ARG A 779 8.96 24.07 10.47
C ARG A 779 10.10 23.68 11.41
N SER A 780 10.07 22.45 11.92
CA SER A 780 11.09 21.90 12.83
C SER A 780 11.17 20.38 12.73
N VAL A 781 12.30 19.80 13.14
CA VAL A 781 12.48 18.35 13.32
C VAL A 781 13.02 18.13 14.73
N GLU A 782 12.30 17.38 15.54
CA GLU A 782 12.68 17.01 16.91
C GLU A 782 13.11 15.54 16.94
N VAL A 783 14.21 15.25 17.64
CA VAL A 783 14.66 13.89 17.97
C VAL A 783 14.65 13.77 19.49
N ARG A 784 13.86 12.82 20.00
CA ARG A 784 13.65 12.58 21.44
C ARG A 784 13.84 11.10 21.76
N ALA A 785 14.09 10.76 23.01
CA ALA A 785 14.18 9.35 23.41
C ALA A 785 12.81 8.65 23.34
N ALA A 786 12.79 7.36 22.98
CA ALA A 786 11.55 6.60 22.83
C ALA A 786 10.81 6.43 24.17
N GLY A 787 9.47 6.58 24.14
CA GLY A 787 8.61 6.46 25.32
C GLY A 787 8.42 7.74 26.13
N VAL A 788 8.93 8.89 25.66
CA VAL A 788 8.67 10.22 26.23
C VAL A 788 7.51 10.87 25.48
N THR A 789 6.28 10.59 25.92
CA THR A 789 5.05 11.12 25.31
C THR A 789 4.19 11.88 26.33
N LYS A 790 3.32 12.76 25.83
CA LYS A 790 2.43 13.58 26.65
C LYS A 790 1.38 12.75 27.40
N GLY A 791 0.88 11.64 26.84
CA GLY A 791 0.04 10.69 27.57
C GLY A 791 0.80 9.98 28.72
N ALA A 792 2.02 9.52 28.48
CA ALA A 792 2.86 8.92 29.52
C ALA A 792 3.21 9.91 30.67
N ALA A 793 3.31 11.21 30.35
CA ALA A 793 3.46 12.28 31.35
C ALA A 793 2.25 12.35 32.28
N ILE A 794 1.04 12.30 31.73
CA ILE A 794 -0.22 12.39 32.49
C ILE A 794 -0.41 11.21 33.43
N ASP A 795 -0.11 9.98 33.00
CA ASP A 795 -0.18 8.78 33.85
C ASP A 795 0.67 8.94 35.13
N ARG A 796 1.89 9.49 34.96
CA ARG A 796 2.81 9.79 36.07
C ARG A 796 2.30 10.93 36.96
N ILE A 797 1.80 12.03 36.36
CA ILE A 797 1.21 13.16 37.10
C ILE A 797 0.01 12.70 37.93
N LEU A 798 -0.89 11.88 37.39
CA LEU A 798 -2.02 11.32 38.12
C LEU A 798 -1.55 10.41 39.26
N GLY A 799 -0.54 9.58 39.02
CA GLY A 799 0.14 8.81 40.07
C GLY A 799 0.62 9.68 41.23
N GLU A 800 1.36 10.74 40.93
CA GLU A 800 1.89 11.66 41.96
C GLU A 800 0.80 12.48 42.66
N ILE A 801 -0.26 12.91 41.97
CA ILE A 801 -1.41 13.59 42.59
C ILE A 801 -2.08 12.70 43.63
N VAL A 802 -2.24 11.40 43.34
CA VAL A 802 -2.84 10.43 44.27
C VAL A 802 -1.97 10.23 45.52
N HIS A 803 -0.65 10.11 45.35
CA HIS A 803 0.28 9.91 46.47
C HIS A 803 0.50 11.17 47.31
N SER A 804 0.54 12.36 46.69
CA SER A 804 0.83 13.63 47.37
C SER A 804 -0.37 14.24 48.10
N LYS A 805 -1.58 14.20 47.51
CA LYS A 805 -2.76 14.92 48.05
C LYS A 805 -3.69 14.09 48.93
N SER A 806 -3.53 12.76 49.02
CA SER A 806 -4.47 11.88 49.75
C SER A 806 -5.94 12.17 49.38
N MET A 807 -6.25 12.10 48.08
CA MET A 807 -7.53 12.55 47.50
C MET A 807 -8.76 12.05 48.27
N THR A 808 -9.58 13.00 48.73
CA THR A 808 -10.86 12.75 49.42
C THR A 808 -12.06 12.63 48.46
N THR A 809 -11.91 13.04 47.20
CA THR A 809 -12.92 12.93 46.14
C THR A 809 -12.27 12.56 44.81
N PRO A 810 -12.87 11.66 44.00
CA PRO A 810 -12.37 11.31 42.67
C PRO A 810 -12.58 12.47 41.67
N ILE A 811 -11.82 12.50 40.58
CA ILE A 811 -12.00 13.49 39.51
C ILE A 811 -13.27 13.16 38.73
N ASP A 812 -14.15 14.15 38.54
CA ASP A 812 -15.46 14.00 37.88
C ASP A 812 -15.62 14.82 36.59
N TYR A 813 -14.63 15.65 36.24
CA TYR A 813 -14.54 16.41 34.98
C TYR A 813 -13.10 16.50 34.50
N VAL A 814 -12.88 16.25 33.21
CA VAL A 814 -11.57 16.38 32.54
C VAL A 814 -11.74 17.17 31.24
N LEU A 815 -11.01 18.27 31.10
CA LEU A 815 -10.90 19.04 29.86
C LEU A 815 -9.44 19.01 29.41
N CYS A 816 -9.19 18.58 28.17
CA CYS A 816 -7.87 18.55 27.55
C CYS A 816 -7.89 19.41 26.29
N ILE A 817 -7.12 20.51 26.25
CA ILE A 817 -7.00 21.39 25.09
C ILE A 817 -5.52 21.48 24.68
N GLY A 818 -5.20 21.24 23.40
CA GLY A 818 -3.83 21.42 22.92
C GLY A 818 -3.63 21.39 21.40
N HIS A 819 -2.53 21.97 20.95
CA HIS A 819 -1.95 21.74 19.63
C HIS A 819 -0.91 20.62 19.70
N PHE A 820 -1.38 19.37 19.83
CA PHE A 820 -0.51 18.20 19.87
C PHE A 820 -0.16 17.68 18.47
N LEU A 821 0.99 17.00 18.36
CA LEU A 821 1.47 16.43 17.11
C LEU A 821 0.83 15.05 16.87
N ALA A 822 0.17 14.92 15.72
CA ALA A 822 -0.60 13.74 15.35
C ALA A 822 0.26 12.46 15.37
N LYS A 823 -0.37 11.33 15.71
CA LYS A 823 0.24 9.98 15.89
C LYS A 823 1.17 9.80 17.11
N GLN A 824 1.70 10.86 17.72
CA GLN A 824 2.83 10.74 18.68
C GLN A 824 2.62 11.48 20.02
N ASP A 825 1.79 12.53 20.03
CA ASP A 825 1.42 13.28 21.25
C ASP A 825 -0.11 13.31 21.49
N GLU A 826 -0.89 12.67 20.62
CA GLU A 826 -2.37 12.56 20.74
C GLU A 826 -2.81 11.36 21.56
N ASP A 827 -1.87 10.56 22.07
CA ASP A 827 -2.09 9.45 23.01
C ASP A 827 -2.86 9.90 24.27
N ILE A 828 -2.68 11.16 24.65
CA ILE A 828 -3.41 11.85 25.72
C ILE A 828 -4.93 11.95 25.51
N TYR A 829 -5.40 11.98 24.26
CA TYR A 829 -6.83 12.04 23.96
C TYR A 829 -7.50 10.67 24.12
N ASP A 830 -6.77 9.60 23.82
CA ASP A 830 -7.24 8.23 23.97
C ASP A 830 -7.19 7.78 25.45
N PHE A 831 -6.29 8.36 26.27
CA PHE A 831 -6.07 7.97 27.67
C PHE A 831 -7.30 8.08 28.59
N PHE A 832 -8.17 9.08 28.37
CA PHE A 832 -9.37 9.32 29.20
C PHE A 832 -10.68 8.89 28.54
N GLU A 833 -10.64 8.32 27.33
CA GLU A 833 -11.82 7.71 26.73
C GLU A 833 -12.18 6.43 27.53
N PRO A 834 -13.40 6.32 28.11
CA PRO A 834 -13.79 5.08 28.75
C PRO A 834 -13.94 3.99 27.70
N GLU A 835 -13.23 2.87 27.86
CA GLU A 835 -13.38 1.69 27.00
C GLU A 835 -14.88 1.34 26.85
N PRO A 836 -15.37 1.06 25.63
CA PRO A 836 -16.75 0.65 25.45
C PRO A 836 -17.02 -0.60 26.27
N SER A 837 -17.99 -0.50 27.20
CA SER A 837 -18.30 -1.54 28.18
C SER A 837 -18.40 -2.92 27.53
N CYS A 838 -17.43 -3.78 27.80
CA CYS A 838 -17.45 -5.17 27.39
C CYS A 838 -18.71 -5.84 27.94
N PHE A 839 -19.64 -6.23 27.08
CA PHE A 839 -20.78 -7.05 27.48
C PHE A 839 -20.24 -8.38 28.00
N GLY A 840 -20.43 -8.63 29.29
CA GLY A 840 -19.77 -9.73 29.98
C GLY A 840 -20.22 -11.10 29.51
N ALA A 841 -19.34 -11.82 28.82
CA ALA A 841 -19.34 -13.28 28.83
C ALA A 841 -18.60 -13.77 30.09
N SER A 842 -19.30 -13.77 31.23
CA SER A 842 -18.77 -14.32 32.49
C SER A 842 -18.69 -15.85 32.45
N LEU A 843 -17.70 -16.38 31.73
CA LEU A 843 -17.26 -17.76 31.90
C LEU A 843 -16.55 -17.89 33.25
N GLN A 844 -17.33 -18.14 34.30
CA GLN A 844 -16.81 -18.59 35.59
C GLN A 844 -15.98 -19.86 35.35
N ARG A 845 -14.65 -19.73 35.39
CA ARG A 845 -13.78 -20.92 35.50
C ARG A 845 -13.87 -21.40 36.94
N SER A 846 -14.74 -22.39 37.14
CA SER A 846 -15.04 -22.98 38.45
C SER A 846 -13.76 -23.38 39.20
N LYS A 847 -13.69 -23.00 40.48
CA LYS A 847 -12.77 -23.66 41.42
C LYS A 847 -13.28 -25.08 41.64
N LEU A 848 -12.48 -26.06 41.23
CA LEU A 848 -12.59 -27.43 41.74
C LEU A 848 -11.47 -27.63 42.77
N THR A 849 -11.86 -27.85 44.03
CA THR A 849 -10.97 -28.17 45.14
C THR A 849 -10.87 -29.68 45.32
N ASP A 850 -9.64 -30.15 45.58
CA ASP A 850 -9.24 -31.37 46.29
C ASP A 850 -9.89 -32.73 45.99
N ALA A 851 -9.05 -33.65 45.49
CA ALA A 851 -9.09 -35.06 45.89
C ALA A 851 -7.71 -35.76 45.80
N ALA A 852 -7.24 -36.23 46.96
CA ALA A 852 -6.39 -37.42 47.21
C ALA A 852 -4.95 -37.60 46.63
N LYS A 853 -4.06 -38.05 47.53
CA LYS A 853 -2.79 -38.76 47.25
C LYS A 853 -3.11 -40.28 47.10
N PHE A 854 -2.29 -41.24 46.67
CA PHE A 854 -0.84 -41.56 46.69
C PHE A 854 -0.65 -42.82 45.77
N PRO A 855 0.50 -43.55 45.67
CA PRO A 855 1.93 -43.19 45.68
C PRO A 855 2.79 -43.87 44.56
N SER A 856 4.04 -43.39 44.38
CA SER A 856 5.32 -44.08 44.07
C SER A 856 5.50 -45.37 43.21
N GLU A 857 6.60 -45.34 42.40
CA GLU A 857 7.60 -46.40 42.06
C GLU A 857 7.62 -47.09 40.66
N LYS A 858 8.73 -46.81 39.92
CA LYS A 858 9.60 -47.71 39.08
C LYS A 858 8.95 -48.51 37.90
N VAL A 859 9.63 -48.95 36.82
CA VAL A 859 10.95 -49.61 36.65
C VAL A 859 11.51 -49.50 35.20
N SER A 860 12.83 -49.24 35.04
CA SER A 860 13.71 -49.55 33.86
C SER A 860 13.41 -48.84 32.50
N SER A 861 14.37 -48.65 31.57
CA SER A 861 15.47 -49.54 31.18
C SER A 861 16.82 -48.88 30.79
N LEU A 862 17.88 -49.40 31.41
CA LEU A 862 19.21 -49.77 30.88
C LEU A 862 20.08 -48.77 30.06
N LYS A 863 21.29 -48.52 30.60
CA LYS A 863 22.50 -48.05 29.91
C LYS A 863 23.38 -49.24 29.49
N ILE A 864 24.40 -49.01 28.65
CA ILE A 864 25.78 -49.56 28.82
C ILE A 864 26.82 -48.73 28.02
N PRO A 865 28.13 -48.69 28.39
CA PRO A 865 28.94 -47.46 28.27
C PRO A 865 30.39 -47.60 27.70
N ALA A 866 31.11 -46.47 27.59
CA ALA A 866 32.59 -46.35 27.61
C ALA A 866 32.96 -44.89 28.05
N ILE A 867 33.72 -44.62 29.12
CA ILE A 867 35.20 -44.68 29.31
C ILE A 867 35.94 -43.54 28.56
N LYS A 868 36.93 -42.77 29.08
CA LYS A 868 37.40 -42.38 30.44
C LYS A 868 38.60 -41.40 30.29
N ASN A 869 38.95 -40.61 31.33
CA ASN A 869 40.22 -39.83 31.49
C ASN A 869 40.41 -38.63 30.51
N GLY A 870 41.20 -37.59 30.78
CA GLY A 870 41.95 -37.11 31.97
C GLY A 870 42.60 -35.75 31.64
N LEU A 871 42.52 -34.70 32.46
CA LEU A 871 43.27 -34.39 33.71
C LEU A 871 44.59 -33.59 33.49
N LYS A 872 44.75 -32.47 34.22
CA LYS A 872 46.00 -31.74 34.57
C LYS A 872 46.70 -30.90 33.45
N SER A 873 47.38 -29.78 33.74
CA SER A 873 47.53 -28.99 34.99
C SER A 873 48.39 -27.72 34.81
N THR A 874 48.14 -26.68 35.65
CA THR A 874 49.15 -25.76 36.27
C THR A 874 50.03 -24.88 35.34
N ASN A 875 50.64 -23.75 35.73
CA ASN A 875 50.95 -23.21 37.06
C ASN A 875 51.21 -21.68 37.01
N GLN A 876 50.95 -20.95 38.11
CA GLN A 876 51.84 -20.01 38.84
C GLN A 876 52.66 -18.91 38.09
N ASN A 877 52.96 -17.72 38.62
CA ASN A 877 53.20 -17.29 40.02
C ASN A 877 52.93 -15.76 40.20
N LYS A 878 52.37 -15.33 41.34
CA LYS A 878 52.94 -14.47 42.44
C LYS A 878 53.40 -13.04 42.09
N GLY A 879 53.28 -12.04 42.99
CA GLY A 879 52.82 -12.04 44.40
C GLY A 879 52.55 -10.62 44.93
N GLN A 880 51.67 -10.48 45.95
CA GLN A 880 52.00 -10.19 47.37
C GLN A 880 52.10 -8.68 47.72
N ARG A 881 51.15 -8.05 48.46
CA ARG A 881 50.89 -8.03 49.95
C ARG A 881 51.37 -6.67 50.57
N PRO A 882 51.02 -6.27 51.83
CA PRO A 882 49.76 -6.45 52.60
C PRO A 882 49.32 -5.30 53.58
N LEU A 883 48.05 -5.34 54.02
CA LEU A 883 47.48 -5.19 55.40
C LEU A 883 47.80 -4.04 56.40
N SER A 884 46.73 -3.39 56.89
CA SER A 884 46.28 -3.29 58.31
C SER A 884 44.76 -2.93 58.31
N ASN A 885 43.78 -3.44 59.08
CA ASN A 885 43.59 -3.82 60.51
C ASN A 885 43.69 -2.64 61.52
N SER A 886 42.78 -2.46 62.50
CA SER A 886 41.60 -3.26 62.93
C SER A 886 40.74 -2.58 64.03
N GLU A 887 39.65 -3.26 64.44
CA GLU A 887 38.87 -3.15 65.71
C GLU A 887 37.58 -2.27 65.67
N LYS A 888 36.51 -2.44 66.51
CA LYS A 888 36.17 -3.39 67.60
C LYS A 888 34.62 -3.43 67.87
N LYS A 889 34.01 -4.63 68.09
CA LYS A 889 32.89 -5.00 69.04
C LYS A 889 31.56 -4.18 69.11
N THR A 890 30.36 -4.64 69.55
CA THR A 890 29.65 -5.95 69.79
C THR A 890 28.14 -5.71 70.11
N THR A 891 27.23 -6.60 69.66
CA THR A 891 25.95 -7.06 70.30
C THR A 891 24.88 -6.08 70.89
N ASN A 892 23.65 -6.05 70.34
CA ASN A 892 22.40 -6.74 70.85
C ASN A 892 21.04 -6.06 70.51
N HIS A 893 20.01 -6.91 70.27
CA HIS A 893 18.52 -6.77 70.28
C HIS A 893 17.85 -5.37 70.17
N PHE A 894 16.82 -5.14 69.32
CA PHE A 894 15.46 -5.73 69.44
C PHE A 894 14.54 -5.50 68.21
N ASN A 895 13.52 -6.37 68.10
CA ASN A 895 12.19 -6.23 67.44
C ASN A 895 12.01 -6.10 65.91
N HIS A 896 10.96 -6.80 65.45
CA HIS A 896 10.42 -6.82 64.09
C HIS A 896 9.64 -5.54 63.73
N ALA A 897 9.78 -5.11 62.48
CA ALA A 897 8.73 -4.46 61.70
C ALA A 897 8.76 -5.02 60.25
N PRO A 898 7.61 -5.22 59.58
CA PRO A 898 7.57 -5.96 58.32
C PRO A 898 8.05 -5.12 57.12
N ARG A 899 8.81 -5.74 56.22
CA ARG A 899 9.10 -5.19 54.88
C ARG A 899 7.79 -5.09 54.08
N LYS A 900 7.51 -3.91 53.53
CA LYS A 900 6.45 -3.71 52.53
C LYS A 900 6.78 -4.49 51.24
N PRO A 901 5.79 -5.09 50.55
CA PRO A 901 5.98 -5.68 49.23
C PRO A 901 6.12 -4.60 48.13
N ALA A 902 6.62 -5.02 46.97
CA ALA A 902 6.68 -4.21 45.75
C ALA A 902 5.26 -3.88 45.22
N PRO A 903 5.08 -2.79 44.43
CA PRO A 903 3.77 -2.37 43.97
C PRO A 903 3.19 -3.33 42.92
N GLU A 904 2.22 -4.13 43.34
CA GLU A 904 1.27 -4.79 42.44
C GLU A 904 0.39 -3.73 41.74
N LYS A 905 -0.18 -4.06 40.57
CA LYS A 905 -1.05 -3.16 39.79
C LYS A 905 -2.20 -2.62 40.67
N ILE A 906 -2.11 -1.34 41.03
CA ILE A 906 -3.16 -0.64 41.79
C ILE A 906 -4.39 -0.47 40.90
N SER A 907 -5.52 -0.97 41.35
CA SER A 907 -6.82 -0.82 40.71
C SER A 907 -7.35 0.62 40.86
N TRP A 908 -7.79 1.21 39.74
CA TRP A 908 -8.31 2.57 39.63
C TRP A 908 -9.55 2.83 40.51
N ASN A 909 -9.40 3.68 41.53
CA ASN A 909 -10.50 4.30 42.32
C ASN A 909 -10.43 5.84 42.27
N VAL A 910 -9.73 6.42 41.28
CA VAL A 910 -9.33 7.85 41.24
C VAL A 910 -10.22 8.69 40.31
N LEU A 911 -10.92 8.05 39.37
CA LEU A 911 -11.72 8.68 38.32
C LEU A 911 -13.18 8.19 38.40
N ASP A 912 -14.15 9.11 38.55
CA ASP A 912 -15.60 8.86 38.32
C ASP A 912 -16.04 9.62 37.05
N LEU A 913 -15.27 9.44 35.98
CA LEU A 913 -15.42 10.22 34.75
C LEU A 913 -16.51 9.64 33.86
N LYS A 914 -17.71 10.23 33.95
CA LYS A 914 -18.81 9.93 33.02
C LYS A 914 -18.46 10.45 31.63
N LYS A 915 -18.76 9.69 30.56
CA LYS A 915 -18.48 10.05 29.14
C LYS A 915 -19.00 11.44 28.70
N LYS A 916 -19.92 12.06 29.45
CA LYS A 916 -20.44 13.42 29.20
C LYS A 916 -19.61 14.54 29.82
N ASN A 917 -18.60 14.21 30.62
CA ASN A 917 -17.75 15.12 31.40
C ASN A 917 -16.29 15.09 30.95
N TYR A 918 -15.96 14.33 29.90
CA TYR A 918 -14.66 14.39 29.22
C TYR A 918 -14.77 15.24 27.95
N PHE A 919 -13.87 16.19 27.79
CA PHE A 919 -13.78 17.06 26.61
C PHE A 919 -12.34 17.13 26.12
N SER A 920 -11.99 16.38 25.07
CA SER A 920 -10.73 16.50 24.33
C SER A 920 -10.89 17.46 23.15
N CYS A 921 -10.03 18.46 23.04
CA CYS A 921 -10.12 19.53 22.05
C CYS A 921 -8.76 19.79 21.38
N ALA A 922 -8.70 19.60 20.06
CA ALA A 922 -7.53 19.98 19.27
C ALA A 922 -7.62 21.43 18.77
N VAL A 923 -6.49 22.15 18.80
CA VAL A 923 -6.40 23.55 18.37
C VAL A 923 -5.75 23.66 16.99
N GLY A 924 -6.43 24.29 16.03
CA GLY A 924 -5.90 24.60 14.70
C GLY A 924 -5.63 23.37 13.81
N ARG A 925 -6.14 22.19 14.17
CA ARG A 925 -6.00 20.93 13.42
C ARG A 925 -7.36 20.32 13.12
N THR A 926 -7.53 19.80 11.91
CA THR A 926 -8.74 19.10 11.46
C THR A 926 -8.59 17.57 11.43
N GLN A 927 -7.35 17.07 11.40
CA GLN A 927 -7.01 15.65 11.55
C GLN A 927 -6.41 15.44 12.94
N THR A 928 -7.12 14.72 13.81
CA THR A 928 -6.77 14.55 15.23
C THR A 928 -7.65 13.47 15.87
N ASN A 929 -7.16 12.77 16.90
CA ASN A 929 -7.97 11.86 17.73
C ASN A 929 -8.89 12.58 18.74
N ALA A 930 -8.80 13.91 18.90
CA ALA A 930 -9.62 14.64 19.87
C ALA A 930 -11.14 14.53 19.60
N GLY A 931 -11.98 14.60 20.63
CA GLY A 931 -13.44 14.58 20.49
C GLY A 931 -14.05 15.86 19.92
N TYR A 932 -13.33 16.99 19.97
CA TYR A 932 -13.75 18.30 19.49
C TYR A 932 -12.61 19.12 18.85
N THR A 933 -12.95 20.17 18.11
CA THR A 933 -12.00 21.12 17.51
C THR A 933 -12.27 22.58 17.88
N LEU A 934 -11.18 23.36 18.00
CA LEU A 934 -11.12 24.82 18.10
C LEU A 934 -10.18 25.36 17.01
N ARG A 935 -10.47 26.52 16.40
CA ARG A 935 -9.76 26.99 15.19
C ARG A 935 -8.44 27.71 15.47
N SER A 936 -8.35 28.51 16.53
CA SER A 936 -7.17 29.31 16.85
C SER A 936 -6.91 29.35 18.36
N SER A 937 -5.73 29.86 18.75
CA SER A 937 -5.39 30.16 20.14
C SER A 937 -6.37 31.18 20.74
N ASP A 938 -6.90 32.11 19.93
CA ASP A 938 -7.85 33.14 20.37
C ASP A 938 -9.20 32.53 20.75
N GLU A 939 -9.72 31.56 19.98
CA GLU A 939 -10.92 30.78 20.37
C GLU A 939 -10.70 30.01 21.71
N VAL A 940 -9.45 29.62 22.03
CA VAL A 940 -9.10 29.00 23.34
C VAL A 940 -9.08 30.05 24.45
N VAL A 941 -8.47 31.22 24.21
CA VAL A 941 -8.39 32.32 25.17
C VAL A 941 -9.79 32.80 25.54
N ASP A 942 -10.69 33.00 24.57
CA ASP A 942 -12.06 33.42 24.83
C ASP A 942 -12.88 32.35 25.58
N PHE A 943 -12.71 31.07 25.22
CA PHE A 943 -13.31 29.96 25.97
C PHE A 943 -12.85 29.94 27.44
N LEU A 944 -11.56 30.15 27.71
CA LEU A 944 -11.02 30.18 29.07
C LEU A 944 -11.47 31.42 29.86
N LYS A 945 -11.64 32.59 29.20
CA LYS A 945 -12.26 33.79 29.80
C LYS A 945 -13.71 33.51 30.22
N GLU A 946 -14.52 32.93 29.33
CA GLU A 946 -15.92 32.58 29.64
C GLU A 946 -16.02 31.57 30.80
N LEU A 947 -15.12 30.58 30.82
CA LEU A 947 -15.08 29.55 31.87
C LEU A 947 -14.64 30.13 33.24
N ALA A 948 -13.67 31.05 33.25
CA ALA A 948 -13.27 31.79 34.47
C ALA A 948 -14.40 32.70 34.98
N TYR A 949 -15.05 33.45 34.08
CA TYR A 949 -16.18 34.33 34.41
C TYR A 949 -17.36 33.53 35.00
N ALA A 950 -17.72 32.40 34.38
CA ALA A 950 -18.75 31.49 34.88
C ALA A 950 -18.40 30.91 36.26
N SER A 951 -17.11 30.62 36.53
CA SER A 951 -16.66 30.16 37.85
C SER A 951 -16.78 31.27 38.92
N SER A 952 -16.50 32.52 38.57
CA SER A 952 -16.56 33.67 39.49
C SER A 952 -18.00 34.12 39.85
N LEU A 953 -18.99 33.72 39.05
CA LEU A 953 -20.42 33.97 39.32
C LEU A 953 -21.06 32.92 40.26
N ASN A 954 -20.35 31.83 40.56
CA ASN A 954 -20.89 30.66 41.25
C ASN A 954 -20.12 30.32 42.55
N ASN A 955 -19.17 31.18 42.93
CA ASN A 955 -18.46 31.23 44.22
C ASN A 955 -18.91 32.48 44.98
#